data_AF-A0AA96V639-F1
#
_entry.id   AF-A0AA96V639-F1
#
_cell.length_a   1.000
_cell.length_b   1.000
_cell.length_c   1.000
_cell.angle_alpha   90.00
_cell.angle_beta   90.00
_cell.angle_gamma   90.00
#
_symmetry.space_group_name_H-M   'P 1'
#
loop_
_entity.id
_entity.type
_entity.pdbx_description
1 polymer ?
#
loop_
_entity_poly.entity_id
_entity_poly.type
_entity_poly.pdbx_seq_one_letter_code
_entity_poly.pdbx_strand_id
1 'polypeptide(L)'
;MTSHTAKRRILLILIILLLLLTFTAWFIWFNQNAENACICDKENATSSAPSFELPAASNPVPPVHVTPGGNGTGNNTTPPAVFPITQVELFDYNQDDAKTLRVIVTADITADSMENNVSVYYENLNNSDDNGTVSLGSGDINVFDAAADQYLVSIRETGTQLGSMGSLDTYSYSFLFDGVTNTASNAHYPFESGTGTQADPFEITNIVQLDALRYYTEDNGDNASGKYFELTEDINFPAEWNNATNNPFNRGELEVNSKETGWIPIGGNQDGTISTCIQNPFKGTFYSTPVSGQPKTLSDFSIRSGKNAIGLFGSIETGTIKNLDIENIEVSGNSFAGALTSYSKDEKIENIHTSGSIEANYSGGLVGYTDANSFINDSVSNVNVFGYLENGGLVGHSEGTKINNSSSSGNVEGYQWAGGLLGKINNTTVDNSATTSKVNLSMYGTTQYIGGFAGWMNNSNINNSSSAGDIDLSLSATSTSEIGSFAGWVDNSSINNSNAAGNITNINTSVTNNNNIGGFSGWINKSMINNSNSAGSVLGNASIGGLAGRMENSSVNNSNSTGSVYGNNCIGGLVGRMNNSTIENSNSSGKVESFNTAFGGLVGNMTNSTINASYSSSTVMEKDVAAAVTTTGAGGLVGNMTNSCVTNSFANGTSVKGGRYVGGLVGSLDNSTINKSGSSVRSVESAIAINQPSSYMSLVGGLVGFATNKASINNSFATGNVIGNRNNTGGLVGLASGDITNKIKINNSYATGNISGQNDSGGLVGNLTNGSVENCYAAGNITISTGSFSGIGGLIGKVSNSSLDHSIALNKNIEAGTNPVGRVYGIGSGTNTISDHYAYDGMTKNGTGTFTEGGMNGMNVNKPTALTQVFYNDTLKWNFGSTDTVWKMGNTAYPLPVLNWQDESTYPENPPAWAVTS
;
A
#
# COMPACT_ATOMS: atom_id res chain seq x y z
N MET A 1 -4.60 47.37 -12.74
CA MET A 1 -4.50 45.98 -13.22
C MET A 1 -4.79 45.01 -12.07
N THR A 2 -6.05 44.68 -11.77
CA THR A 2 -6.39 43.62 -10.77
C THR A 2 -7.85 43.13 -10.88
N SER A 3 -8.53 43.31 -12.02
CA SER A 3 -9.96 42.94 -12.16
C SER A 3 -10.21 41.56 -12.80
N HIS A 4 -9.22 40.95 -13.48
CA HIS A 4 -9.44 39.71 -14.24
C HIS A 4 -9.22 38.42 -13.43
N THR A 5 -8.34 38.44 -12.42
CA THR A 5 -8.07 37.28 -11.56
C THR A 5 -9.19 36.98 -10.57
N ALA A 6 -9.88 38.01 -10.07
CA ALA A 6 -11.04 37.84 -9.19
C ALA A 6 -12.25 37.25 -9.93
N LYS A 7 -12.51 37.69 -11.17
CA LYS A 7 -13.62 37.18 -12.01
C LYS A 7 -13.42 35.71 -12.41
N ARG A 8 -12.17 35.28 -12.70
CA ARG A 8 -11.86 33.87 -12.96
C ARG A 8 -12.04 32.98 -11.73
N ARG A 9 -11.70 33.46 -10.53
CA ARG A 9 -11.93 32.71 -9.28
C ARG A 9 -13.41 32.56 -8.95
N ILE A 10 -14.21 33.59 -9.17
CA ILE A 10 -15.67 33.53 -8.94
C ILE A 10 -16.34 32.61 -9.96
N LEU A 11 -15.93 32.65 -11.23
CA LEU A 11 -16.44 31.74 -12.26
C LEU A 11 -16.08 30.28 -11.97
N LEU A 12 -14.86 30.02 -11.49
CA LEU A 12 -14.43 28.68 -11.08
C LEU A 12 -15.23 28.17 -9.88
N ILE A 13 -15.48 29.03 -8.88
CA ILE A 13 -16.32 28.70 -7.72
C ILE A 13 -17.77 28.40 -8.13
N LEU A 14 -18.33 29.16 -9.08
CA LEU A 14 -19.67 28.93 -9.62
C LEU A 14 -19.78 27.64 -10.43
N ILE A 15 -18.75 27.28 -11.21
CA ILE A 15 -18.70 26.00 -11.94
C ILE A 15 -18.60 24.83 -10.95
N ILE A 16 -17.79 24.96 -9.90
CA ILE A 16 -17.68 23.95 -8.83
C ILE A 16 -19.00 23.80 -8.08
N LEU A 17 -19.70 24.89 -7.78
CA LEU A 17 -21.02 24.86 -7.15
C LEU A 17 -22.09 24.22 -8.06
N LEU A 18 -22.03 24.47 -9.37
CA LEU A 18 -22.94 23.83 -10.34
C LEU A 18 -22.66 22.32 -10.44
N LEU A 19 -21.38 21.92 -10.48
CA LEU A 19 -20.98 20.51 -10.50
C LEU A 19 -21.39 19.78 -9.21
N LEU A 20 -21.25 20.42 -8.05
CA LEU A 20 -21.72 19.90 -6.77
C LEU A 20 -23.25 19.75 -6.73
N LEU A 21 -23.99 20.72 -7.27
CA LEU A 21 -25.45 20.66 -7.35
C LEU A 21 -25.92 19.52 -8.27
N THR A 22 -25.28 19.31 -9.43
CA THR A 22 -25.58 18.18 -10.31
C THR A 22 -25.21 16.84 -9.69
N PHE A 23 -24.12 16.78 -8.91
CA PHE A 23 -23.71 15.57 -8.18
C PHE A 23 -24.69 15.24 -7.05
N THR A 24 -25.15 16.23 -6.27
CA THR A 24 -26.13 16.01 -5.20
C THR A 24 -27.51 15.61 -5.73
N ALA A 25 -27.93 16.13 -6.90
CA ALA A 25 -29.17 15.70 -7.55
C ALA A 25 -29.08 14.26 -8.08
N TRP A 26 -27.92 13.86 -8.61
CA TRP A 26 -27.65 12.48 -9.01
C TRP A 26 -27.61 11.53 -7.80
N PHE A 27 -27.06 11.98 -6.67
CA PHE A 27 -26.95 11.21 -5.42
C PHE A 27 -28.30 11.01 -4.70
N ILE A 28 -29.17 12.03 -4.68
CA ILE A 28 -30.53 11.92 -4.10
C ILE A 28 -31.40 10.95 -4.91
N TRP A 29 -31.21 10.87 -6.23
CA TRP A 29 -31.90 9.92 -7.09
C TRP A 29 -31.44 8.46 -6.87
N PHE A 30 -30.17 8.25 -6.53
CA PHE A 30 -29.61 6.92 -6.27
C PHE A 30 -30.01 6.37 -4.89
N ASN A 31 -30.00 7.21 -3.84
CA ASN A 31 -30.32 6.78 -2.48
C ASN A 31 -31.78 6.36 -2.27
N GLN A 32 -32.73 6.88 -3.05
CA GLN A 32 -34.13 6.42 -2.98
C GLN A 32 -34.35 5.00 -3.52
N ASN A 33 -33.36 4.41 -4.21
CA ASN A 33 -33.47 3.07 -4.79
C ASN A 33 -32.58 2.00 -4.09
N ALA A 34 -31.81 2.37 -3.06
CA ALA A 34 -30.81 1.49 -2.44
C ALA A 34 -31.22 0.89 -1.08
N GLU A 35 -32.38 1.23 -0.52
CA GLU A 35 -32.78 0.77 0.83
C GLU A 35 -33.28 -0.69 0.93
N ASN A 36 -33.20 -1.52 -0.12
CA ASN A 36 -33.76 -2.89 -0.09
C ASN A 36 -32.76 -4.06 -0.21
N ALA A 37 -31.45 -3.86 -0.03
CA ALA A 37 -30.51 -4.99 -0.06
C ALA A 37 -29.33 -4.84 0.92
N CYS A 38 -29.52 -5.27 2.18
CA CYS A 38 -28.43 -5.82 3.03
C CYS A 38 -28.94 -6.29 4.40
N ILE A 39 -29.21 -7.60 4.61
CA ILE A 39 -29.10 -8.27 5.94
C ILE A 39 -28.77 -9.78 5.75
N CYS A 40 -27.60 -10.21 6.25
CA CYS A 40 -27.26 -11.53 6.83
C CYS A 40 -26.28 -11.21 7.98
N ASP A 41 -26.32 -11.69 9.24
CA ASP A 41 -26.88 -12.89 9.88
C ASP A 41 -27.19 -12.63 11.38
N LYS A 42 -28.26 -13.26 11.93
CA LYS A 42 -28.26 -14.18 13.09
C LYS A 42 -29.64 -14.38 13.74
N GLU A 43 -29.80 -15.60 14.26
CA GLU A 43 -30.98 -16.25 14.86
C GLU A 43 -31.71 -15.52 16.02
N ASN A 44 -33.00 -15.88 16.13
CA ASN A 44 -33.88 -15.86 17.31
C ASN A 44 -34.24 -14.52 17.98
N ALA A 45 -35.45 -14.02 17.70
CA ALA A 45 -36.45 -13.67 18.73
C ALA A 45 -37.81 -13.30 18.12
N THR A 46 -38.87 -13.81 18.74
CA THR A 46 -40.30 -13.55 18.53
C THR A 46 -40.71 -12.10 18.86
N SER A 47 -41.54 -11.44 18.02
CA SER A 47 -42.71 -10.63 18.46
C SER A 47 -43.44 -9.90 17.32
N SER A 48 -44.70 -10.29 17.11
CA SER A 48 -45.92 -9.50 16.81
C SER A 48 -45.88 -8.07 16.20
N ALA A 49 -46.48 -7.95 15.00
CA ALA A 49 -47.52 -7.00 14.53
C ALA A 49 -47.21 -5.47 14.43
N PRO A 50 -47.99 -4.64 13.69
CA PRO A 50 -49.21 -4.91 12.91
C PRO A 50 -49.25 -4.37 11.45
N SER A 51 -50.26 -4.86 10.74
CA SER A 51 -50.83 -4.40 9.48
C SER A 51 -51.29 -2.92 9.48
N PHE A 52 -51.02 -2.22 8.38
CA PHE A 52 -51.81 -1.05 7.97
C PHE A 52 -52.19 -1.19 6.49
N GLU A 53 -53.47 -1.05 6.23
CA GLU A 53 -54.13 -1.32 4.96
C GLU A 53 -54.79 -0.02 4.44
N LEU A 54 -54.86 0.08 3.10
CA LEU A 54 -55.75 0.88 2.23
C LEU A 54 -55.32 2.32 1.84
N PRO A 55 -55.79 2.86 0.68
CA PRO A 55 -56.68 2.25 -0.35
C PRO A 55 -56.22 2.40 -1.82
N ALA A 56 -56.82 1.58 -2.68
CA ALA A 56 -56.88 1.76 -4.13
C ALA A 56 -57.84 2.90 -4.53
N ALA A 57 -57.54 3.60 -5.64
CA ALA A 57 -58.41 3.70 -6.83
C ALA A 57 -58.00 4.81 -7.82
N SER A 58 -58.29 4.51 -9.09
CA SER A 58 -58.72 5.40 -10.19
C SER A 58 -57.68 5.99 -11.17
N ASN A 59 -57.62 5.32 -12.33
CA ASN A 59 -57.46 5.86 -13.70
C ASN A 59 -58.20 7.20 -13.92
N PRO A 60 -57.80 8.09 -14.87
CA PRO A 60 -57.87 7.77 -16.31
C PRO A 60 -56.86 8.44 -17.29
N VAL A 61 -56.80 7.84 -18.47
CA VAL A 61 -56.22 8.31 -19.76
C VAL A 61 -56.94 9.57 -20.28
N PRO A 62 -56.27 10.45 -21.05
CA PRO A 62 -56.75 10.74 -22.41
C PRO A 62 -55.65 10.90 -23.50
N PRO A 63 -56.04 10.86 -24.81
CA PRO A 63 -55.18 10.58 -25.97
C PRO A 63 -54.91 11.80 -26.87
N VAL A 64 -53.88 11.75 -27.74
CA VAL A 64 -53.69 12.67 -28.89
C VAL A 64 -52.95 11.93 -30.02
N HIS A 65 -53.64 11.44 -31.05
CA HIS A 65 -53.85 12.04 -32.39
C HIS A 65 -52.63 12.16 -33.32
N VAL A 66 -52.67 11.32 -34.37
CA VAL A 66 -51.84 11.31 -35.59
C VAL A 66 -52.35 12.35 -36.61
N THR A 67 -51.45 12.97 -37.36
CA THR A 67 -51.72 13.59 -38.67
C THR A 67 -50.68 13.11 -39.71
N PRO A 68 -51.07 12.79 -40.96
CA PRO A 68 -50.13 12.41 -42.03
C PRO A 68 -49.95 13.53 -43.06
N GLY A 69 -48.77 13.60 -43.68
CA GLY A 69 -48.57 14.42 -44.89
C GLY A 69 -47.17 14.29 -45.48
N GLY A 70 -47.09 13.89 -46.76
CA GLY A 70 -45.91 14.15 -47.60
C GLY A 70 -45.56 13.06 -48.62
N ASN A 71 -46.20 13.11 -49.80
CA ASN A 71 -45.81 12.37 -51.00
C ASN A 71 -44.42 12.83 -51.52
N GLY A 72 -43.61 11.87 -51.97
CA GLY A 72 -42.43 12.10 -52.82
C GLY A 72 -42.18 10.87 -53.71
N THR A 73 -42.45 11.01 -55.00
CA THR A 73 -42.38 9.99 -56.06
C THR A 73 -40.96 9.69 -56.52
N GLY A 74 -40.67 8.42 -56.85
CA GLY A 74 -39.49 8.04 -57.64
C GLY A 74 -39.37 6.53 -57.87
N ASN A 75 -39.99 6.01 -58.94
CA ASN A 75 -39.79 4.64 -59.43
C ASN A 75 -38.37 4.47 -60.00
N ASN A 76 -37.69 3.38 -59.63
CA ASN A 76 -36.94 2.57 -60.59
C ASN A 76 -36.87 1.12 -60.10
N THR A 77 -37.48 0.24 -60.89
CA THR A 77 -37.69 -1.19 -60.64
C THR A 77 -36.50 -2.02 -61.14
N THR A 78 -35.83 -2.71 -60.23
CA THR A 78 -35.24 -4.04 -60.44
C THR A 78 -36.00 -5.03 -59.55
N PRO A 79 -36.35 -6.25 -60.01
CA PRO A 79 -37.06 -7.19 -59.15
C PRO A 79 -36.17 -7.59 -57.97
N PRO A 80 -36.71 -7.79 -56.76
CA PRO A 80 -35.94 -8.40 -55.69
C PRO A 80 -35.56 -9.82 -56.10
N ALA A 81 -34.31 -10.19 -55.87
CA ALA A 81 -33.90 -11.59 -55.95
C ALA A 81 -34.70 -12.37 -54.90
N VAL A 82 -35.57 -13.28 -55.36
CA VAL A 82 -36.18 -14.28 -54.49
C VAL A 82 -35.09 -15.31 -54.20
N PHE A 83 -34.58 -15.32 -52.97
CA PHE A 83 -33.69 -16.39 -52.53
C PHE A 83 -34.52 -17.67 -52.31
N PRO A 84 -34.04 -18.85 -52.75
CA PRO A 84 -34.79 -20.07 -52.57
C PRO A 84 -34.91 -20.44 -51.08
N ILE A 85 -36.05 -21.05 -50.75
CA ILE A 85 -36.35 -21.68 -49.46
C ILE A 85 -35.12 -22.46 -48.97
N THR A 86 -34.55 -22.04 -47.84
CA THR A 86 -33.36 -22.67 -47.26
C THR A 86 -33.82 -23.63 -46.18
N GLN A 87 -33.60 -24.93 -46.38
CA GLN A 87 -33.91 -25.97 -45.40
C GLN A 87 -32.67 -26.18 -44.51
N VAL A 88 -32.83 -25.98 -43.20
CA VAL A 88 -31.78 -26.27 -42.20
C VAL A 88 -32.21 -27.45 -41.36
N GLU A 89 -31.39 -28.51 -41.28
CA GLU A 89 -31.64 -29.70 -40.47
C GLU A 89 -30.87 -29.64 -39.15
N LEU A 90 -31.57 -29.76 -38.03
CA LEU A 90 -31.01 -29.84 -36.69
C LEU A 90 -31.31 -31.23 -36.10
N PHE A 91 -30.32 -31.85 -35.47
CA PHE A 91 -30.48 -33.08 -34.70
C PHE A 91 -30.29 -32.77 -33.22
N ASP A 92 -31.31 -33.04 -32.41
CA ASP A 92 -31.18 -33.02 -30.95
C ASP A 92 -30.72 -34.41 -30.48
N TYR A 93 -29.58 -34.46 -29.78
CA TYR A 93 -29.03 -35.68 -29.17
C TYR A 93 -29.05 -35.53 -27.65
N ASN A 94 -30.17 -35.92 -27.04
CA ASN A 94 -30.31 -35.97 -25.59
C ASN A 94 -29.85 -37.36 -25.09
N GLN A 95 -28.83 -37.42 -24.22
CA GLN A 95 -28.26 -38.71 -23.75
C GLN A 95 -29.11 -39.44 -22.70
N ASP A 96 -30.11 -38.79 -22.10
CA ASP A 96 -30.81 -39.38 -20.93
C ASP A 96 -32.23 -39.89 -21.17
N ASP A 97 -32.80 -39.77 -22.37
CA ASP A 97 -33.96 -40.57 -22.76
C ASP A 97 -34.08 -40.56 -24.29
N ALA A 98 -34.31 -41.72 -24.90
CA ALA A 98 -34.32 -41.93 -26.35
C ALA A 98 -35.43 -41.11 -27.08
N LYS A 99 -35.19 -39.82 -27.30
CA LYS A 99 -36.01 -38.93 -28.13
C LYS A 99 -35.09 -38.17 -29.07
N THR A 100 -35.03 -38.62 -30.32
CA THR A 100 -34.30 -37.93 -31.38
C THR A 100 -35.31 -37.03 -32.09
N LEU A 101 -35.28 -35.73 -31.81
CA LEU A 101 -36.07 -34.74 -32.54
C LEU A 101 -35.24 -34.23 -33.71
N ARG A 102 -35.80 -34.29 -34.92
CA ARG A 102 -35.28 -33.63 -36.12
C ARG A 102 -36.02 -32.32 -36.29
N VAL A 103 -35.35 -31.19 -36.10
CA VAL A 103 -35.96 -29.86 -36.27
C VAL A 103 -35.51 -29.30 -37.61
N ILE A 104 -36.47 -29.02 -38.49
CA ILE A 104 -36.28 -28.46 -39.81
C ILE A 104 -36.76 -27.00 -39.78
N VAL A 105 -35.83 -26.07 -39.86
CA VAL A 105 -36.15 -24.64 -39.94
C VAL A 105 -36.22 -24.25 -41.41
N THR A 106 -37.35 -23.69 -41.81
CA THR A 106 -37.55 -23.08 -43.13
C THR A 106 -37.86 -21.61 -42.97
N ALA A 107 -36.98 -20.75 -43.47
CA ALA A 107 -37.11 -19.31 -43.44
C ALA A 107 -37.25 -18.75 -44.85
N ASP A 108 -38.32 -17.99 -45.11
CA ASP A 108 -38.40 -17.08 -46.27
C ASP A 108 -37.87 -15.71 -45.82
N ILE A 109 -36.60 -15.45 -46.12
CA ILE A 109 -35.95 -14.18 -45.80
C ILE A 109 -35.99 -13.31 -47.06
N THR A 110 -36.78 -12.24 -47.05
CA THR A 110 -36.75 -11.22 -48.11
C THR A 110 -36.26 -9.90 -47.52
N ALA A 111 -35.33 -9.25 -48.22
CA ALA A 111 -34.58 -8.09 -47.71
C ALA A 111 -35.43 -6.83 -47.43
N ASP A 112 -36.75 -6.83 -47.69
CA ASP A 112 -37.59 -5.62 -47.73
C ASP A 112 -38.94 -5.72 -47.00
N SER A 113 -39.24 -6.80 -46.26
CA SER A 113 -40.49 -6.89 -45.49
C SER A 113 -40.27 -7.30 -44.04
N MET A 114 -40.83 -6.52 -43.11
CA MET A 114 -40.93 -6.84 -41.67
C MET A 114 -41.82 -8.05 -41.34
N GLU A 115 -42.15 -8.89 -42.33
CA GLU A 115 -42.84 -10.17 -42.16
C GLU A 115 -41.89 -11.31 -42.55
N ASN A 116 -40.95 -11.62 -41.65
CA ASN A 116 -40.17 -12.84 -41.75
C ASN A 116 -41.06 -14.01 -41.31
N ASN A 117 -41.55 -14.80 -42.25
CA ASN A 117 -42.26 -16.05 -41.94
C ASN A 117 -41.22 -17.17 -41.84
N VAL A 118 -40.85 -17.53 -40.61
CA VAL A 118 -40.06 -18.74 -40.35
C VAL A 118 -40.99 -19.78 -39.76
N SER A 119 -41.05 -20.91 -40.44
CA SER A 119 -41.78 -22.08 -39.97
C SER A 119 -40.78 -23.09 -39.45
N VAL A 120 -40.89 -23.45 -38.17
CA VAL A 120 -40.12 -24.52 -37.56
C VAL A 120 -40.96 -25.79 -37.66
N TYR A 121 -40.54 -26.68 -38.54
CA TYR A 121 -41.09 -28.03 -38.63
C TYR A 121 -40.28 -28.94 -37.71
N TYR A 122 -40.92 -29.76 -36.89
CA TYR A 122 -40.20 -30.77 -36.11
C TYR A 122 -40.75 -32.16 -36.41
N GLU A 123 -39.84 -33.11 -36.52
CA GLU A 123 -40.10 -34.52 -36.79
C GLU A 123 -39.55 -35.33 -35.62
N ASN A 124 -40.45 -36.02 -34.92
CA ASN A 124 -40.06 -36.96 -33.88
C ASN A 124 -39.65 -38.27 -34.56
N LEU A 125 -38.34 -38.56 -34.59
CA LEU A 125 -37.79 -39.72 -35.29
C LEU A 125 -38.21 -41.06 -34.65
N ASN A 126 -38.80 -41.02 -33.45
CA ASN A 126 -39.29 -42.19 -32.73
C ASN A 126 -40.81 -42.37 -32.77
N ASN A 127 -41.57 -41.34 -33.18
CA ASN A 127 -43.04 -41.39 -33.32
C ASN A 127 -43.56 -40.36 -34.35
N SER A 128 -43.95 -40.83 -35.53
CA SER A 128 -44.43 -39.95 -36.61
C SER A 128 -45.74 -39.21 -36.30
N ASP A 129 -46.51 -39.66 -35.31
CA ASP A 129 -47.77 -39.04 -34.92
C ASP A 129 -47.58 -37.76 -34.08
N ASP A 130 -46.36 -37.49 -33.61
CA ASP A 130 -46.00 -36.29 -32.84
C ASP A 130 -45.31 -35.20 -33.70
N ASN A 131 -45.26 -35.35 -35.03
CA ASN A 131 -44.69 -34.32 -35.90
C ASN A 131 -45.58 -33.07 -35.93
N GLY A 132 -44.97 -31.88 -35.96
CA GLY A 132 -45.72 -30.62 -35.94
C GLY A 132 -45.00 -29.46 -36.62
N THR A 133 -45.73 -28.36 -36.79
CA THR A 133 -45.20 -27.10 -37.35
C THR A 133 -45.56 -25.96 -36.42
N VAL A 134 -44.56 -25.21 -35.97
CA VAL A 134 -44.75 -23.98 -35.20
C VAL A 134 -44.42 -22.80 -36.10
N SER A 135 -45.38 -21.89 -36.26
CA SER A 135 -45.12 -20.58 -36.87
C SER A 135 -44.62 -19.65 -35.79
N LEU A 136 -43.39 -19.16 -35.94
CA LEU A 136 -42.80 -18.16 -35.05
C LEU A 136 -43.29 -16.77 -35.48
N GLY A 137 -43.61 -15.89 -34.52
CA GLY A 137 -44.00 -14.52 -34.80
C GLY A 137 -42.79 -13.69 -35.24
N SER A 138 -43.00 -12.56 -35.93
CA SER A 138 -41.91 -11.66 -36.36
C SER A 138 -41.07 -11.06 -35.21
N GLY A 139 -41.54 -11.17 -33.96
CA GLY A 139 -40.79 -10.77 -32.76
C GLY A 139 -39.89 -11.87 -32.16
N ASP A 140 -39.98 -13.09 -32.67
CA ASP A 140 -39.30 -14.28 -32.15
C ASP A 140 -37.98 -14.57 -32.89
N ILE A 141 -37.63 -13.73 -33.89
CA ILE A 141 -36.52 -13.98 -34.82
C ILE A 141 -35.79 -12.69 -35.09
N ASN A 142 -34.51 -12.66 -34.71
CA ASN A 142 -33.62 -11.55 -35.03
C ASN A 142 -32.62 -12.01 -36.08
N VAL A 143 -32.58 -11.31 -37.22
CA VAL A 143 -31.58 -11.51 -38.28
C VAL A 143 -30.62 -10.33 -38.22
N PHE A 144 -29.34 -10.61 -37.96
CA PHE A 144 -28.28 -9.60 -37.90
C PHE A 144 -27.32 -9.79 -39.08
N ASP A 145 -26.82 -8.67 -39.60
CA ASP A 145 -25.74 -8.66 -40.59
C ASP A 145 -24.42 -8.86 -39.84
N ALA A 146 -23.80 -10.03 -39.97
CA ALA A 146 -22.58 -10.38 -39.23
C ALA A 146 -21.31 -9.93 -39.97
N ALA A 147 -21.37 -9.86 -41.30
CA ALA A 147 -20.37 -9.35 -42.24
C ALA A 147 -20.99 -9.32 -43.66
N ALA A 148 -20.33 -8.67 -44.63
CA ALA A 148 -20.77 -8.74 -46.03
C ALA A 148 -20.99 -10.20 -46.48
N ASP A 149 -22.25 -10.55 -46.72
CA ASP A 149 -22.76 -11.87 -47.13
C ASP A 149 -22.92 -12.95 -46.02
N GLN A 150 -22.85 -12.57 -44.73
CA GLN A 150 -23.10 -13.46 -43.59
C GLN A 150 -24.25 -12.98 -42.69
N TYR A 151 -25.26 -13.84 -42.47
CA TYR A 151 -26.42 -13.52 -41.61
C TYR A 151 -26.43 -14.37 -40.33
N LEU A 152 -26.58 -13.71 -39.18
CA LEU A 152 -26.82 -14.37 -37.89
C LEU A 152 -28.33 -14.43 -37.61
N VAL A 153 -28.90 -15.63 -37.55
CA VAL A 153 -30.33 -15.81 -37.20
C VAL A 153 -30.44 -16.32 -35.78
N SER A 154 -31.02 -15.50 -34.89
CA SER A 154 -31.34 -15.85 -33.51
C SER A 154 -32.84 -16.14 -33.36
N ILE A 155 -33.19 -17.33 -32.87
CA ILE A 155 -34.57 -17.74 -32.60
C ILE A 155 -34.83 -17.66 -31.08
N ARG A 156 -35.83 -16.89 -30.65
CA ARG A 156 -36.40 -16.88 -29.29
C ARG A 156 -37.71 -17.66 -29.30
N GLU A 157 -37.84 -18.71 -28.52
CA GLU A 157 -39.18 -19.24 -28.21
C GLU A 157 -39.75 -18.56 -26.96
N THR A 158 -40.91 -17.93 -27.07
CA THR A 158 -41.74 -17.59 -25.90
C THR A 158 -42.68 -18.74 -25.56
N GLY A 159 -42.17 -19.75 -24.84
CA GLY A 159 -42.98 -20.63 -23.98
C GLY A 159 -44.21 -21.32 -24.60
N THR A 160 -44.22 -21.61 -25.91
CA THR A 160 -45.32 -22.34 -26.54
C THR A 160 -45.22 -23.83 -26.22
N GLN A 161 -46.23 -24.39 -25.53
CA GLN A 161 -46.30 -25.85 -25.30
C GLN A 161 -46.44 -26.61 -26.63
N LEU A 162 -45.45 -27.46 -26.94
CA LEU A 162 -45.53 -28.47 -28.00
C LEU A 162 -46.39 -29.65 -27.54
N GLY A 163 -47.70 -29.43 -27.46
CA GLY A 163 -48.67 -30.49 -27.13
C GLY A 163 -48.38 -31.21 -25.80
N SER A 164 -48.57 -32.55 -25.78
CA SER A 164 -48.45 -33.37 -24.57
C SER A 164 -47.02 -33.67 -24.10
N MET A 165 -45.99 -33.07 -24.71
CA MET A 165 -44.58 -33.42 -24.47
C MET A 165 -43.89 -32.59 -23.37
N GLY A 166 -44.56 -31.62 -22.74
CA GLY A 166 -43.98 -30.73 -21.73
C GLY A 166 -43.30 -29.49 -22.34
N SER A 167 -42.94 -28.51 -21.52
CA SER A 167 -42.20 -27.32 -21.98
C SER A 167 -40.78 -27.73 -22.38
N LEU A 168 -40.34 -27.34 -23.58
CA LEU A 168 -38.91 -27.23 -23.85
C LEU A 168 -38.38 -26.04 -23.05
N ASP A 169 -37.22 -26.21 -22.42
CA ASP A 169 -36.50 -25.09 -21.83
C ASP A 169 -36.15 -24.08 -22.94
N THR A 170 -36.09 -22.80 -22.57
CA THR A 170 -35.88 -21.68 -23.51
C THR A 170 -34.49 -21.77 -24.14
N TYR A 171 -34.34 -22.34 -25.33
CA TYR A 171 -33.07 -22.38 -26.04
C TYR A 171 -33.02 -21.29 -27.13
N SER A 172 -32.06 -20.37 -27.01
CA SER A 172 -31.72 -19.43 -28.08
C SER A 172 -30.68 -20.08 -29.00
N TYR A 173 -31.04 -20.37 -30.24
CA TYR A 173 -30.11 -20.88 -31.25
C TYR A 173 -29.66 -19.74 -32.17
N SER A 174 -28.35 -19.67 -32.45
CA SER A 174 -27.76 -18.69 -33.38
C SER A 174 -27.05 -19.41 -34.52
N PHE A 175 -27.38 -19.10 -35.77
CA PHE A 175 -26.81 -19.74 -36.97
C PHE A 175 -26.17 -18.74 -37.91
N LEU A 176 -25.05 -19.12 -38.55
CA LEU A 176 -24.37 -18.37 -39.61
C LEU A 176 -24.84 -18.88 -40.99
N PHE A 177 -25.34 -17.98 -41.84
CA PHE A 177 -25.62 -18.27 -43.24
C PHE A 177 -24.55 -17.63 -44.13
N ASP A 178 -23.83 -18.43 -44.93
CA ASP A 178 -23.07 -17.95 -46.08
C ASP A 178 -24.01 -17.96 -47.29
N GLY A 179 -24.19 -16.82 -47.95
CA GLY A 179 -25.15 -16.60 -49.03
C GLY A 179 -24.97 -17.44 -50.31
N VAL A 180 -24.12 -18.48 -50.30
CA VAL A 180 -23.79 -19.27 -51.50
C VAL A 180 -23.77 -20.78 -51.20
N THR A 181 -24.89 -21.43 -51.54
CA THR A 181 -25.09 -22.89 -51.75
C THR A 181 -25.19 -23.80 -50.52
N ASN A 182 -26.32 -24.52 -50.48
CA ASN A 182 -26.75 -25.37 -49.38
C ASN A 182 -26.71 -26.86 -49.81
N THR A 183 -25.85 -27.65 -49.16
CA THR A 183 -26.08 -29.09 -48.91
C THR A 183 -25.51 -29.40 -47.54
N ALA A 184 -26.38 -29.54 -46.54
CA ALA A 184 -26.05 -30.06 -45.22
C ALA A 184 -25.62 -31.53 -45.36
N SER A 185 -24.31 -31.78 -45.40
CA SER A 185 -23.75 -33.08 -45.08
C SER A 185 -22.60 -32.89 -44.12
N ASN A 186 -22.79 -33.41 -42.91
CA ASN A 186 -21.99 -33.29 -41.70
C ASN A 186 -22.38 -32.08 -40.85
N ALA A 187 -22.95 -32.36 -39.68
CA ALA A 187 -22.88 -31.50 -38.51
C ALA A 187 -21.39 -31.25 -38.22
N HIS A 188 -20.84 -30.24 -38.89
CA HIS A 188 -19.47 -29.83 -38.71
C HIS A 188 -19.41 -29.02 -37.42
N TYR A 189 -18.39 -29.29 -36.62
CA TYR A 189 -18.07 -28.63 -35.38
C TYR A 189 -18.30 -27.11 -35.50
N PRO A 190 -18.75 -26.41 -34.44
CA PRO A 190 -19.06 -24.97 -34.50
C PRO A 190 -17.81 -24.08 -34.65
N PHE A 191 -16.74 -24.61 -35.23
CA PHE A 191 -15.40 -24.04 -35.37
C PHE A 191 -14.96 -24.14 -36.83
N GLU A 192 -14.02 -23.29 -37.23
CA GLU A 192 -13.54 -23.23 -38.61
C GLU A 192 -12.95 -24.57 -39.07
N SER A 193 -12.18 -25.20 -38.19
CA SER A 193 -11.57 -26.51 -38.41
C SER A 193 -11.14 -27.15 -37.09
N GLY A 194 -10.55 -28.36 -37.18
CA GLY A 194 -9.90 -29.05 -36.06
C GLY A 194 -10.75 -30.06 -35.30
N THR A 195 -10.08 -30.90 -34.49
CA THR A 195 -10.69 -31.94 -33.65
C THR A 195 -10.60 -31.66 -32.15
N GLY A 196 -10.01 -30.51 -31.78
CA GLY A 196 -9.82 -30.09 -30.40
C GLY A 196 -8.69 -30.81 -29.68
N THR A 197 -7.76 -31.43 -30.42
CA THR A 197 -6.56 -32.04 -29.84
C THR A 197 -5.39 -31.05 -29.88
N GLN A 198 -4.33 -31.29 -29.11
CA GLN A 198 -3.16 -30.39 -29.12
C GLN A 198 -2.50 -30.25 -30.51
N ALA A 199 -2.53 -31.31 -31.32
CA ALA A 199 -1.95 -31.30 -32.66
C ALA A 199 -2.91 -30.75 -33.74
N ASP A 200 -4.18 -30.59 -33.39
CA ASP A 200 -5.27 -30.23 -34.28
C ASP A 200 -6.38 -29.54 -33.46
N PRO A 201 -6.11 -28.30 -32.98
CA PRO A 201 -6.99 -27.54 -32.10
C PRO A 201 -8.23 -27.07 -32.86
N PHE A 202 -9.33 -26.78 -32.16
CA PHE A 202 -10.47 -26.11 -32.76
C PHE A 202 -10.12 -24.67 -33.11
N GLU A 203 -10.20 -24.32 -34.39
CA GLU A 203 -9.86 -22.98 -34.88
C GLU A 203 -11.03 -22.00 -34.76
N ILE A 204 -10.76 -20.81 -34.21
CA ILE A 204 -11.71 -19.73 -33.97
C ILE A 204 -11.26 -18.49 -34.75
N THR A 205 -12.07 -18.09 -35.73
CA THR A 205 -11.82 -16.96 -36.63
C THR A 205 -12.83 -15.82 -36.46
N ASN A 206 -13.95 -16.06 -35.76
CA ASN A 206 -15.02 -15.08 -35.59
C ASN A 206 -15.76 -15.23 -34.26
N ILE A 207 -16.57 -14.22 -33.95
CA ILE A 207 -17.31 -14.10 -32.69
C ILE A 207 -18.33 -15.21 -32.43
N VAL A 208 -18.92 -15.80 -33.48
CA VAL A 208 -19.89 -16.90 -33.32
C VAL A 208 -19.18 -18.17 -32.90
N GLN A 209 -18.01 -18.44 -33.49
CA GLN A 209 -17.15 -19.55 -33.09
C GLN A 209 -16.61 -19.34 -31.66
N LEU A 210 -16.34 -18.10 -31.25
CA LEU A 210 -16.00 -17.77 -29.87
C LEU A 210 -17.18 -18.03 -28.89
N ASP A 211 -18.41 -17.66 -29.26
CA ASP A 211 -19.61 -17.93 -28.44
C ASP A 211 -19.87 -19.43 -28.27
N ALA A 212 -19.51 -20.23 -29.26
CA ALA A 212 -19.69 -21.68 -29.23
C ALA A 212 -18.93 -22.37 -28.09
N LEU A 213 -17.93 -21.72 -27.48
CA LEU A 213 -17.21 -22.27 -26.31
C LEU A 213 -18.15 -22.50 -25.12
N ARG A 214 -19.27 -21.79 -25.02
CA ARG A 214 -20.25 -21.97 -23.93
C ARG A 214 -20.79 -23.40 -23.87
N TYR A 215 -21.05 -24.01 -25.02
CA TYR A 215 -21.55 -25.38 -25.09
C TYR A 215 -20.54 -26.40 -24.53
N TYR A 216 -19.25 -26.04 -24.51
CA TYR A 216 -18.20 -26.86 -23.90
C TYR A 216 -18.05 -26.63 -22.40
N THR A 217 -18.62 -25.53 -21.87
CA THR A 217 -18.69 -25.27 -20.43
C THR A 217 -19.91 -25.91 -19.77
N GLU A 218 -20.89 -26.35 -20.57
CA GLU A 218 -21.99 -27.20 -20.10
C GLU A 218 -21.45 -28.53 -19.52
N ASP A 219 -22.29 -29.22 -18.74
CA ASP A 219 -21.90 -30.42 -17.98
C ASP A 219 -20.68 -30.17 -17.08
N ASN A 220 -20.76 -29.08 -16.30
CA ASN A 220 -19.71 -28.68 -15.37
C ASN A 220 -18.33 -28.52 -16.02
N GLY A 221 -18.27 -28.18 -17.32
CA GLY A 221 -17.03 -27.96 -18.05
C GLY A 221 -16.27 -29.20 -18.50
N ASP A 222 -16.82 -30.39 -18.29
CA ASP A 222 -16.13 -31.64 -18.61
C ASP A 222 -15.98 -31.84 -20.12
N ASN A 223 -16.87 -31.25 -20.93
CA ASN A 223 -16.75 -31.23 -22.39
C ASN A 223 -15.55 -30.43 -22.89
N ALA A 224 -15.16 -29.35 -22.19
CA ALA A 224 -13.95 -28.59 -22.49
C ALA A 224 -12.66 -29.28 -22.02
N SER A 225 -12.76 -30.24 -21.08
CA SER A 225 -11.60 -30.85 -20.45
C SER A 225 -10.72 -31.59 -21.46
N GLY A 226 -9.43 -31.23 -21.48
CA GLY A 226 -8.44 -31.79 -22.40
C GLY A 226 -8.59 -31.34 -23.87
N LYS A 227 -9.49 -30.38 -24.15
CA LYS A 227 -9.67 -29.79 -25.49
C LYS A 227 -8.82 -28.55 -25.70
N TYR A 228 -8.44 -28.32 -26.95
CA TYR A 228 -7.62 -27.19 -27.39
C TYR A 228 -8.39 -26.32 -28.36
N PHE A 229 -8.39 -25.02 -28.12
CA PHE A 229 -9.08 -23.98 -28.87
C PHE A 229 -8.08 -22.90 -29.24
N GLU A 230 -7.91 -22.63 -30.54
CA GLU A 230 -6.95 -21.66 -31.05
C GLU A 230 -7.65 -20.48 -31.72
N LEU A 231 -7.44 -19.28 -31.20
CA LEU A 231 -7.79 -18.03 -31.85
C LEU A 231 -6.78 -17.78 -32.98
N THR A 232 -7.23 -17.85 -34.23
CA THR A 232 -6.37 -17.70 -35.42
C THR A 232 -6.51 -16.32 -36.08
N GLU A 233 -7.61 -15.61 -35.80
CA GLU A 233 -7.86 -14.24 -36.28
C GLU A 233 -8.21 -13.28 -35.13
N ASP A 234 -7.97 -11.99 -35.36
CA ASP A 234 -8.38 -10.96 -34.40
C ASP A 234 -9.91 -10.80 -34.48
N ILE A 235 -10.56 -10.70 -33.32
CA ILE A 235 -12.01 -10.51 -33.22
C ILE A 235 -12.31 -9.14 -32.62
N ASN A 236 -13.02 -8.32 -33.39
CA ASN A 236 -13.57 -7.04 -32.94
C ASN A 236 -15.08 -7.18 -32.76
N PHE A 237 -15.58 -6.79 -31.59
CA PHE A 237 -17.01 -6.83 -31.28
C PHE A 237 -17.70 -5.58 -31.86
N PRO A 238 -18.76 -5.75 -32.68
CA PRO A 238 -19.50 -4.63 -33.25
C PRO A 238 -20.00 -3.63 -32.20
N ALA A 239 -19.76 -2.34 -32.44
CA ALA A 239 -20.12 -1.27 -31.51
C ALA A 239 -21.63 -1.22 -31.20
N GLU A 240 -22.47 -1.63 -32.14
CA GLU A 240 -23.93 -1.72 -31.99
C GLU A 240 -24.40 -2.82 -31.03
N TRP A 241 -23.52 -3.75 -30.65
CA TRP A 241 -23.80 -4.78 -29.65
C TRP A 241 -23.42 -4.33 -28.24
N ASN A 242 -22.63 -3.26 -28.13
CA ASN A 242 -22.27 -2.67 -26.85
C ASN A 242 -23.46 -1.89 -26.27
N ASN A 243 -23.79 -2.18 -25.01
CA ASN A 243 -24.90 -1.55 -24.29
C ASN A 243 -26.29 -1.75 -24.93
N ALA A 244 -26.44 -2.76 -25.80
CA ALA A 244 -27.67 -3.07 -26.50
C ALA A 244 -28.46 -4.20 -25.80
N THR A 245 -29.73 -3.95 -25.47
CA THR A 245 -30.63 -4.98 -24.90
C THR A 245 -31.01 -6.07 -25.91
N ASN A 246 -30.82 -5.79 -27.20
CA ASN A 246 -31.05 -6.69 -28.33
C ASN A 246 -29.76 -7.31 -28.90
N ASN A 247 -28.67 -7.32 -28.12
CA ASN A 247 -27.44 -8.03 -28.50
C ASN A 247 -27.74 -9.54 -28.72
N PRO A 248 -27.38 -10.12 -29.88
CA PRO A 248 -27.64 -11.53 -30.18
C PRO A 248 -27.01 -12.51 -29.17
N PHE A 249 -25.90 -12.13 -28.56
CA PHE A 249 -25.14 -12.96 -27.60
C PHE A 249 -25.67 -12.84 -26.17
N ASN A 250 -26.83 -12.22 -26.00
CA ASN A 250 -27.48 -12.00 -24.71
C ASN A 250 -28.55 -13.06 -24.38
N ARG A 251 -28.73 -14.06 -25.26
CA ARG A 251 -29.61 -15.26 -25.17
C ARG A 251 -31.06 -15.09 -24.66
N GLY A 252 -31.54 -13.85 -24.48
CA GLY A 252 -32.85 -13.60 -23.88
C GLY A 252 -32.97 -13.96 -22.40
N GLU A 253 -31.88 -14.30 -21.72
CA GLU A 253 -31.84 -14.61 -20.27
C GLU A 253 -31.97 -13.37 -19.39
N LEU A 254 -31.88 -12.19 -20.00
CA LEU A 254 -32.08 -10.94 -19.31
C LEU A 254 -33.56 -10.60 -19.23
N GLU A 255 -34.07 -10.48 -18.00
CA GLU A 255 -35.42 -10.05 -17.76
C GLU A 255 -35.71 -8.77 -18.57
N VAL A 256 -36.84 -8.75 -19.28
CA VAL A 256 -37.32 -7.55 -19.95
C VAL A 256 -37.49 -6.49 -18.86
N ASN A 257 -36.69 -5.41 -18.90
CA ASN A 257 -36.51 -4.33 -17.91
C ASN A 257 -35.29 -4.44 -16.95
N SER A 258 -34.47 -5.48 -17.04
CA SER A 258 -33.15 -5.51 -16.38
C SER A 258 -32.18 -4.55 -17.09
N LYS A 259 -31.30 -3.88 -16.34
CA LYS A 259 -30.28 -2.96 -16.88
C LYS A 259 -29.06 -3.70 -17.47
N GLU A 260 -29.21 -4.99 -17.74
CA GLU A 260 -28.13 -5.89 -18.13
C GLU A 260 -27.95 -5.85 -19.67
N THR A 261 -26.72 -5.76 -20.17
CA THR A 261 -26.40 -5.62 -21.61
C THR A 261 -24.99 -6.12 -21.91
N GLY A 262 -24.74 -6.51 -23.16
CA GLY A 262 -23.39 -6.87 -23.64
C GLY A 262 -23.12 -8.38 -23.70
N TRP A 263 -21.84 -8.75 -23.58
CA TRP A 263 -21.35 -10.13 -23.65
C TRP A 263 -21.74 -10.93 -22.40
N ILE A 264 -22.21 -12.16 -22.60
CA ILE A 264 -22.39 -13.13 -21.52
C ILE A 264 -21.02 -13.79 -21.26
N PRO A 265 -20.53 -13.95 -20.02
CA PRO A 265 -19.28 -14.67 -19.75
C PRO A 265 -19.30 -16.16 -20.15
N ILE A 266 -18.20 -16.68 -20.72
CA ILE A 266 -18.05 -18.12 -21.03
C ILE A 266 -17.82 -18.90 -19.73
N GLY A 267 -18.73 -19.82 -19.42
CA GLY A 267 -18.72 -20.55 -18.15
C GLY A 267 -19.02 -19.67 -16.93
N GLY A 268 -19.28 -20.30 -15.78
CA GLY A 268 -19.69 -19.60 -14.55
C GLY A 268 -21.19 -19.27 -14.53
N ASN A 269 -21.83 -19.48 -13.38
CA ASN A 269 -23.21 -19.05 -13.17
C ASN A 269 -23.26 -17.62 -12.61
N GLN A 270 -24.12 -16.79 -13.20
CA GLN A 270 -24.29 -15.38 -12.81
C GLN A 270 -25.30 -15.20 -11.66
N ASP A 271 -26.17 -16.18 -11.42
CA ASP A 271 -27.30 -16.08 -10.47
C ASP A 271 -26.93 -16.59 -9.07
N GLY A 272 -26.07 -15.88 -8.31
CA GLY A 272 -25.90 -16.20 -6.87
C GLY A 272 -24.61 -15.74 -6.18
N THR A 273 -24.30 -16.39 -5.04
CA THR A 273 -23.10 -16.19 -4.21
C THR A 273 -21.84 -16.84 -4.82
N ILE A 274 -20.65 -16.65 -4.25
CA ILE A 274 -19.38 -17.23 -4.76
C ILE A 274 -19.45 -18.73 -5.08
N SER A 275 -20.26 -19.49 -4.32
CA SER A 275 -20.49 -20.93 -4.51
C SER A 275 -21.22 -21.30 -5.80
N THR A 276 -21.89 -20.34 -6.45
CA THR A 276 -22.57 -20.52 -7.74
C THR A 276 -21.68 -20.07 -8.91
N CYS A 277 -20.79 -19.10 -8.69
CA CYS A 277 -19.86 -18.60 -9.72
C CYS A 277 -18.93 -19.70 -10.27
N ILE A 278 -18.71 -20.77 -9.51
CA ILE A 278 -17.86 -21.92 -9.89
C ILE A 278 -18.57 -22.98 -10.72
N GLN A 279 -19.88 -22.87 -10.97
CA GLN A 279 -20.60 -23.85 -11.78
C GLN A 279 -20.27 -23.68 -13.27
N ASN A 280 -20.13 -24.80 -13.99
CA ASN A 280 -19.83 -24.80 -15.42
C ASN A 280 -18.55 -24.02 -15.78
N PRO A 281 -17.41 -24.29 -15.13
CA PRO A 281 -16.17 -23.56 -15.41
C PRO A 281 -15.59 -24.00 -16.76
N PHE A 282 -14.78 -23.13 -17.38
CA PHE A 282 -13.97 -23.54 -18.52
C PHE A 282 -12.76 -24.36 -18.06
N LYS A 283 -12.63 -25.60 -18.56
CA LYS A 283 -11.54 -26.54 -18.24
C LYS A 283 -10.59 -26.84 -19.41
N GLY A 284 -10.77 -26.16 -20.54
CA GLY A 284 -9.99 -26.39 -21.76
C GLY A 284 -8.69 -25.59 -21.82
N THR A 285 -7.99 -25.70 -22.96
CA THR A 285 -6.86 -24.83 -23.33
C THR A 285 -7.30 -23.86 -24.41
N PHE A 286 -7.31 -22.56 -24.12
CA PHE A 286 -7.61 -21.49 -25.08
C PHE A 286 -6.38 -20.62 -25.32
N TYR A 287 -5.97 -20.45 -26.57
CA TYR A 287 -4.74 -19.71 -26.88
C TYR A 287 -4.73 -19.09 -28.27
N SER A 288 -3.72 -18.27 -28.55
CA SER A 288 -3.32 -17.96 -29.93
C SER A 288 -1.86 -18.31 -30.18
N THR A 289 -1.51 -18.58 -31.44
CA THR A 289 -0.11 -18.69 -31.87
C THR A 289 0.40 -17.31 -32.30
N PRO A 290 1.38 -16.72 -31.58
CA PRO A 290 1.83 -15.37 -31.89
C PRO A 290 2.44 -15.24 -33.29
N VAL A 291 1.99 -14.25 -34.06
CA VAL A 291 2.56 -13.92 -35.38
C VAL A 291 3.50 -12.73 -35.22
N SER A 292 4.77 -12.89 -35.62
CA SER A 292 5.82 -11.89 -35.38
C SER A 292 5.99 -11.51 -33.89
N GLY A 293 5.63 -12.42 -32.99
CA GLY A 293 5.69 -12.22 -31.53
C GLY A 293 4.48 -11.49 -30.92
N GLN A 294 3.45 -11.17 -31.69
CA GLN A 294 2.21 -10.56 -31.19
C GLN A 294 1.12 -11.63 -31.03
N PRO A 295 0.46 -11.73 -29.86
CA PRO A 295 -0.78 -12.48 -29.68
C PRO A 295 -1.90 -12.02 -30.62
N LYS A 296 -2.97 -12.81 -30.71
CA LYS A 296 -4.23 -12.39 -31.33
C LYS A 296 -5.10 -11.61 -30.35
N THR A 297 -5.89 -10.70 -30.88
CA THR A 297 -6.65 -9.71 -30.10
C THR A 297 -8.15 -9.99 -30.09
N LEU A 298 -8.76 -9.89 -28.91
CA LEU A 298 -10.21 -9.77 -28.70
C LEU A 298 -10.48 -8.33 -28.24
N SER A 299 -11.32 -7.58 -28.94
CA SER A 299 -11.48 -6.14 -28.70
C SER A 299 -12.92 -5.63 -28.70
N ASP A 300 -13.11 -4.47 -28.07
CA ASP A 300 -14.30 -3.63 -28.18
C ASP A 300 -15.60 -4.25 -27.65
N PHE A 301 -15.54 -5.06 -26.58
CA PHE A 301 -16.73 -5.63 -25.95
C PHE A 301 -17.05 -5.05 -24.58
N SER A 302 -18.33 -5.02 -24.25
CA SER A 302 -18.85 -4.55 -22.97
C SER A 302 -19.64 -5.63 -22.25
N ILE A 303 -19.59 -5.60 -20.93
CA ILE A 303 -20.38 -6.44 -20.03
C ILE A 303 -20.98 -5.53 -18.97
N ARG A 304 -22.30 -5.35 -18.98
CA ARG A 304 -23.02 -4.66 -17.91
C ARG A 304 -24.00 -5.63 -17.29
N SER A 305 -23.78 -6.01 -16.04
CA SER A 305 -24.65 -6.97 -15.35
C SER A 305 -24.84 -6.58 -13.89
N GLY A 306 -26.06 -6.73 -13.36
CA GLY A 306 -26.31 -6.63 -11.92
C GLY A 306 -25.78 -7.84 -11.14
N LYS A 307 -25.32 -8.85 -11.86
CA LYS A 307 -24.93 -10.17 -11.36
C LYS A 307 -23.44 -10.25 -11.01
N ASN A 308 -23.03 -11.43 -10.56
CA ASN A 308 -21.64 -11.77 -10.26
C ASN A 308 -21.01 -12.54 -11.45
N ALA A 309 -19.72 -12.86 -11.36
CA ALA A 309 -19.00 -13.67 -12.36
C ALA A 309 -18.80 -13.01 -13.73
N ILE A 310 -18.39 -11.74 -13.79
CA ILE A 310 -18.30 -10.97 -15.04
C ILE A 310 -16.87 -10.87 -15.59
N GLY A 311 -16.71 -11.26 -16.86
CA GLY A 311 -15.46 -11.26 -17.63
C GLY A 311 -15.66 -11.96 -18.99
N LEU A 312 -14.61 -12.07 -19.81
CA LEU A 312 -14.69 -12.89 -21.03
C LEU A 312 -15.13 -14.32 -20.69
N PHE A 313 -14.51 -14.88 -19.65
CA PHE A 313 -14.93 -16.09 -18.95
C PHE A 313 -15.56 -15.71 -17.60
N GLY A 314 -16.60 -16.43 -17.17
CA GLY A 314 -17.14 -16.23 -15.82
C GLY A 314 -16.30 -17.00 -14.79
N SER A 315 -15.88 -18.20 -15.15
CA SER A 315 -15.05 -19.07 -14.31
C SER A 315 -14.13 -19.97 -15.13
N ILE A 316 -12.91 -20.15 -14.64
CA ILE A 316 -11.91 -21.08 -15.19
C ILE A 316 -11.49 -22.05 -14.10
N GLU A 317 -11.52 -23.35 -14.36
CA GLU A 317 -11.05 -24.37 -13.41
C GLU A 317 -10.16 -25.38 -14.14
N THR A 318 -8.95 -25.65 -13.67
CA THR A 318 -7.97 -26.56 -14.33
C THR A 318 -7.61 -26.22 -15.79
N GLY A 319 -8.17 -25.14 -16.34
CA GLY A 319 -7.96 -24.68 -17.70
C GLY A 319 -6.62 -23.97 -17.90
N THR A 320 -6.26 -23.76 -19.16
CA THR A 320 -5.09 -22.97 -19.54
C THR A 320 -5.50 -21.89 -20.54
N ILE A 321 -5.21 -20.63 -20.24
CA ILE A 321 -5.41 -19.53 -21.18
C ILE A 321 -4.09 -18.83 -21.43
N LYS A 322 -3.68 -18.70 -22.69
CA LYS A 322 -2.39 -18.07 -23.00
C LYS A 322 -2.29 -17.33 -24.32
N ASN A 323 -1.39 -16.36 -24.38
CA ASN A 323 -1.08 -15.58 -25.58
C ASN A 323 -2.35 -14.92 -26.14
N LEU A 324 -2.94 -13.96 -25.43
CA LEU A 324 -4.09 -13.20 -25.94
C LEU A 324 -3.99 -11.75 -25.50
N ASP A 325 -4.40 -10.86 -26.40
CA ASP A 325 -4.66 -9.47 -26.07
C ASP A 325 -6.17 -9.25 -25.95
N ILE A 326 -6.62 -8.64 -24.86
CA ILE A 326 -8.02 -8.30 -24.58
C ILE A 326 -8.08 -6.78 -24.44
N GLU A 327 -8.54 -6.09 -25.49
CA GLU A 327 -8.43 -4.64 -25.59
C GLU A 327 -9.76 -3.91 -25.55
N ASN A 328 -9.73 -2.69 -24.98
CA ASN A 328 -10.88 -1.80 -24.90
C ASN A 328 -12.14 -2.45 -24.30
N ILE A 329 -11.97 -3.21 -23.22
CA ILE A 329 -13.10 -3.83 -22.51
C ILE A 329 -13.79 -2.82 -21.58
N GLU A 330 -15.13 -2.85 -21.53
CA GLU A 330 -15.91 -2.15 -20.50
C GLU A 330 -16.70 -3.14 -19.66
N VAL A 331 -16.33 -3.33 -18.39
CA VAL A 331 -17.08 -4.19 -17.45
C VAL A 331 -17.71 -3.32 -16.36
N SER A 332 -18.99 -3.53 -16.10
CA SER A 332 -19.71 -2.92 -14.98
C SER A 332 -20.59 -3.98 -14.33
N GLY A 333 -20.36 -4.25 -13.05
CA GLY A 333 -21.28 -5.06 -12.27
C GLY A 333 -20.99 -5.07 -10.78
N ASN A 334 -21.53 -6.07 -10.07
CA ASN A 334 -21.69 -5.95 -8.62
C ASN A 334 -20.44 -6.39 -7.83
N SER A 335 -20.06 -7.68 -7.89
CA SER A 335 -18.99 -8.21 -7.04
C SER A 335 -17.70 -8.51 -7.79
N PHE A 336 -17.55 -9.71 -8.35
CA PHE A 336 -16.29 -10.20 -8.89
C PHE A 336 -16.18 -9.91 -10.38
N ALA A 337 -15.11 -9.23 -10.77
CA ALA A 337 -14.90 -8.84 -12.16
C ALA A 337 -13.43 -8.91 -12.57
N GLY A 338 -13.19 -9.43 -13.77
CA GLY A 338 -11.90 -9.35 -14.43
C GLY A 338 -12.07 -9.32 -15.94
N ALA A 339 -11.13 -8.69 -16.66
CA ALA A 339 -11.23 -8.63 -18.11
C ALA A 339 -11.19 -10.02 -18.75
N LEU A 340 -10.31 -10.89 -18.22
CA LEU A 340 -10.25 -12.28 -18.65
C LEU A 340 -11.29 -13.13 -17.94
N THR A 341 -11.24 -13.16 -16.60
CA THR A 341 -12.17 -13.98 -15.81
C THR A 341 -12.51 -13.34 -14.48
N SER A 342 -13.71 -13.61 -14.01
CA SER A 342 -14.09 -13.24 -12.65
C SER A 342 -13.49 -14.18 -11.62
N TYR A 343 -13.61 -15.50 -11.81
CA TYR A 343 -13.08 -16.51 -10.87
C TYR A 343 -12.13 -17.46 -11.59
N SER A 344 -11.07 -17.89 -10.90
CA SER A 344 -10.15 -18.89 -11.41
C SER A 344 -9.65 -19.82 -10.30
N LYS A 345 -9.49 -21.11 -10.62
CA LYS A 345 -8.98 -22.13 -9.71
C LYS A 345 -8.15 -23.22 -10.41
N ASP A 346 -7.02 -23.61 -9.81
CA ASP A 346 -6.11 -24.66 -10.32
C ASP A 346 -5.70 -24.46 -11.81
N GLU A 347 -5.78 -23.23 -12.31
CA GLU A 347 -5.59 -22.86 -13.72
C GLU A 347 -4.18 -22.34 -14.04
N LYS A 348 -3.92 -22.14 -15.34
CA LYS A 348 -2.74 -21.44 -15.84
C LYS A 348 -3.14 -20.30 -16.76
N ILE A 349 -2.72 -19.09 -16.42
CA ILE A 349 -2.91 -17.87 -17.23
C ILE A 349 -1.52 -17.35 -17.59
N GLU A 350 -1.17 -17.32 -18.88
CA GLU A 350 0.18 -17.00 -19.34
C GLU A 350 0.16 -15.99 -20.50
N ASN A 351 0.95 -14.91 -20.42
CA ASN A 351 1.09 -13.95 -21.52
C ASN A 351 -0.27 -13.39 -22.00
N ILE A 352 -1.04 -12.83 -21.06
CA ILE A 352 -2.31 -12.16 -21.35
C ILE A 352 -2.15 -10.66 -21.11
N HIS A 353 -2.58 -9.85 -22.08
CA HIS A 353 -2.59 -8.39 -21.93
C HIS A 353 -4.02 -7.85 -21.93
N THR A 354 -4.37 -7.01 -20.96
CA THR A 354 -5.71 -6.43 -20.87
C THR A 354 -5.69 -4.91 -20.87
N SER A 355 -6.66 -4.27 -21.52
CA SER A 355 -6.87 -2.81 -21.45
C SER A 355 -8.36 -2.45 -21.48
N GLY A 356 -8.74 -1.35 -20.82
CA GLY A 356 -10.13 -0.92 -20.72
C GLY A 356 -10.51 -0.35 -19.36
N SER A 357 -11.75 -0.59 -18.93
CA SER A 357 -12.31 -0.13 -17.66
C SER A 357 -13.18 -1.20 -17.00
N ILE A 358 -13.02 -1.37 -15.69
CA ILE A 358 -13.85 -2.27 -14.86
C ILE A 358 -14.40 -1.50 -13.67
N GLU A 359 -15.71 -1.61 -13.45
CA GLU A 359 -16.40 -1.09 -12.27
C GLU A 359 -17.09 -2.25 -11.52
N ALA A 360 -16.53 -2.69 -10.39
CA ALA A 360 -17.11 -3.73 -9.51
C ALA A 360 -16.42 -3.78 -8.13
N ASN A 361 -17.01 -4.45 -7.13
CA ASN A 361 -16.50 -4.44 -5.75
C ASN A 361 -15.20 -5.22 -5.50
N TYR A 362 -15.01 -6.36 -6.16
CA TYR A 362 -13.89 -7.30 -6.04
C TYR A 362 -13.28 -7.50 -7.42
N SER A 363 -12.48 -6.53 -7.87
CA SER A 363 -12.08 -6.49 -9.28
C SER A 363 -10.58 -6.47 -9.49
N GLY A 364 -10.16 -7.18 -10.53
CA GLY A 364 -8.81 -7.17 -11.06
C GLY A 364 -8.82 -6.79 -12.52
N GLY A 365 -7.83 -6.05 -12.99
CA GLY A 365 -7.72 -5.74 -14.41
C GLY A 365 -7.59 -7.00 -15.31
N LEU A 366 -7.15 -8.13 -14.76
CA LEU A 366 -7.11 -9.43 -15.42
C LEU A 366 -8.08 -10.42 -14.78
N VAL A 367 -7.97 -10.64 -13.45
CA VAL A 367 -8.73 -11.64 -12.70
C VAL A 367 -9.41 -11.03 -11.47
N GLY A 368 -10.71 -11.26 -11.28
CA GLY A 368 -11.41 -10.84 -10.07
C GLY A 368 -10.92 -11.57 -8.81
N TYR A 369 -10.99 -12.90 -8.82
CA TYR A 369 -10.63 -13.79 -7.72
C TYR A 369 -9.89 -15.03 -8.23
N THR A 370 -8.76 -15.37 -7.63
CA THR A 370 -7.98 -16.59 -7.91
C THR A 370 -7.80 -17.43 -6.66
N ASP A 371 -7.89 -18.76 -6.80
CA ASP A 371 -7.87 -19.74 -5.70
C ASP A 371 -7.02 -20.96 -6.02
N ALA A 372 -6.49 -21.65 -5.00
CA ALA A 372 -5.87 -22.98 -5.07
C ALA A 372 -4.94 -23.27 -6.27
N ASN A 373 -3.61 -23.22 -6.05
CA ASN A 373 -2.56 -23.64 -6.99
C ASN A 373 -2.56 -22.95 -8.37
N SER A 374 -3.36 -21.91 -8.56
CA SER A 374 -3.38 -21.10 -9.76
C SER A 374 -2.01 -20.48 -10.07
N PHE A 375 -1.79 -20.25 -11.36
CA PHE A 375 -0.56 -19.67 -11.87
C PHE A 375 -0.86 -18.56 -12.88
N ILE A 376 -0.43 -17.34 -12.57
CA ILE A 376 -0.48 -16.17 -13.47
C ILE A 376 0.95 -15.78 -13.81
N ASN A 377 1.29 -15.74 -15.10
CA ASN A 377 2.64 -15.51 -15.54
C ASN A 377 2.72 -14.60 -16.77
N ASP A 378 3.74 -13.74 -16.81
CA ASP A 378 4.04 -12.84 -17.93
C ASP A 378 2.81 -12.02 -18.39
N SER A 379 1.91 -11.65 -17.48
CA SER A 379 0.63 -11.01 -17.81
C SER A 379 0.60 -9.53 -17.43
N VAL A 380 -0.06 -8.71 -18.24
CA VAL A 380 -0.06 -7.24 -18.11
C VAL A 380 -1.48 -6.71 -18.12
N SER A 381 -1.78 -5.76 -17.23
CA SER A 381 -3.05 -5.03 -17.26
C SER A 381 -2.87 -3.51 -17.29
N ASN A 382 -3.50 -2.87 -18.28
CA ASN A 382 -3.69 -1.43 -18.38
C ASN A 382 -5.18 -1.05 -18.22
N VAL A 383 -5.91 -1.82 -17.40
CA VAL A 383 -7.32 -1.59 -17.12
C VAL A 383 -7.46 -0.59 -15.98
N ASN A 384 -8.33 0.42 -16.14
CA ASN A 384 -8.75 1.26 -15.02
C ASN A 384 -9.78 0.51 -14.18
N VAL A 385 -9.54 0.39 -12.88
CA VAL A 385 -10.35 -0.41 -11.96
C VAL A 385 -11.01 0.51 -10.95
N PHE A 386 -12.34 0.45 -10.85
CA PHE A 386 -13.16 1.25 -9.94
C PHE A 386 -13.99 0.33 -9.05
N GLY A 387 -13.83 0.39 -7.74
CA GLY A 387 -14.51 -0.51 -6.83
C GLY A 387 -14.46 -0.13 -5.36
N TYR A 388 -15.22 -0.83 -4.53
CA TYR A 388 -15.33 -0.48 -3.10
C TYR A 388 -14.48 -1.37 -2.18
N LEU A 389 -14.21 -2.63 -2.54
CA LEU A 389 -13.48 -3.59 -1.70
C LEU A 389 -12.16 -3.99 -2.37
N GLU A 390 -11.92 -5.30 -2.51
CA GLU A 390 -10.64 -5.91 -2.85
C GLU A 390 -10.29 -5.67 -4.33
N ASN A 391 -9.75 -4.49 -4.63
CA ASN A 391 -9.48 -4.03 -6.00
C ASN A 391 -7.99 -4.00 -6.28
N GLY A 392 -7.57 -4.69 -7.34
CA GLY A 392 -6.20 -4.73 -7.82
C GLY A 392 -6.09 -4.36 -9.29
N GLY A 393 -5.01 -3.72 -9.71
CA GLY A 393 -4.82 -3.43 -11.14
C GLY A 393 -4.62 -4.68 -11.99
N LEU A 394 -4.16 -5.81 -11.42
CA LEU A 394 -4.07 -7.10 -12.09
C LEU A 394 -5.06 -8.10 -11.50
N VAL A 395 -5.03 -8.30 -10.17
CA VAL A 395 -5.86 -9.29 -9.48
C VAL A 395 -6.58 -8.66 -8.28
N GLY A 396 -7.89 -8.83 -8.17
CA GLY A 396 -8.65 -8.34 -7.02
C GLY A 396 -8.31 -9.11 -5.73
N HIS A 397 -8.61 -10.41 -5.72
CA HIS A 397 -8.33 -11.32 -4.62
C HIS A 397 -7.48 -12.51 -5.06
N SER A 398 -6.52 -12.92 -4.23
CA SER A 398 -5.69 -14.10 -4.47
C SER A 398 -5.53 -14.99 -3.23
N GLU A 399 -5.87 -16.27 -3.37
CA GLU A 399 -5.68 -17.32 -2.36
C GLU A 399 -4.81 -18.44 -2.96
N GLY A 400 -3.70 -18.80 -2.30
CA GLY A 400 -2.89 -19.97 -2.69
C GLY A 400 -2.28 -19.92 -4.11
N THR A 401 -2.11 -18.73 -4.69
CA THR A 401 -1.73 -18.53 -6.10
C THR A 401 -0.26 -18.13 -6.26
N LYS A 402 0.31 -18.39 -7.44
CA LYS A 402 1.64 -17.92 -7.86
C LYS A 402 1.52 -16.90 -8.99
N ILE A 403 2.09 -15.71 -8.79
CA ILE A 403 2.06 -14.61 -9.77
C ILE A 403 3.48 -14.20 -10.12
N ASN A 404 3.88 -14.35 -11.38
CA ASN A 404 5.25 -14.12 -11.82
C ASN A 404 5.31 -13.14 -13.00
N ASN A 405 6.36 -12.32 -13.05
CA ASN A 405 6.69 -11.46 -14.20
C ASN A 405 5.51 -10.61 -14.70
N SER A 406 4.59 -10.25 -13.81
CA SER A 406 3.32 -9.64 -14.20
C SER A 406 3.27 -8.18 -13.79
N SER A 407 2.47 -7.39 -14.48
CA SER A 407 2.40 -5.96 -14.20
C SER A 407 1.04 -5.30 -14.40
N SER A 408 0.87 -4.14 -13.75
CA SER A 408 -0.29 -3.28 -13.94
C SER A 408 0.08 -1.81 -14.09
N SER A 409 -0.73 -1.06 -14.84
CA SER A 409 -0.52 0.38 -15.08
C SER A 409 -1.78 1.24 -15.09
N GLY A 410 -2.96 0.65 -15.25
CA GLY A 410 -4.24 1.38 -15.18
C GLY A 410 -4.53 1.88 -13.75
N ASN A 411 -5.30 2.95 -13.63
CA ASN A 411 -5.59 3.55 -12.32
C ASN A 411 -6.50 2.64 -11.49
N VAL A 412 -6.26 2.58 -10.19
CA VAL A 412 -7.12 1.85 -9.25
C VAL A 412 -7.79 2.85 -8.32
N GLU A 413 -9.11 2.94 -8.39
CA GLU A 413 -9.94 3.71 -7.47
C GLU A 413 -10.66 2.72 -6.56
N GLY A 414 -10.22 2.64 -5.30
CA GLY A 414 -10.66 1.65 -4.34
C GLY A 414 -11.05 2.27 -3.01
N TYR A 415 -11.78 1.54 -2.16
CA TYR A 415 -12.14 2.01 -0.81
C TYR A 415 -11.54 1.16 0.33
N GLN A 416 -11.56 -0.18 0.26
CA GLN A 416 -10.93 -1.08 1.26
C GLN A 416 -10.06 -2.14 0.59
N TRP A 417 -8.82 -2.36 1.03
CA TRP A 417 -7.91 -3.35 0.41
C TRP A 417 -7.60 -3.05 -1.06
N ALA A 418 -7.36 -1.78 -1.38
CA ALA A 418 -6.98 -1.36 -2.73
C ALA A 418 -5.48 -1.52 -2.95
N GLY A 419 -5.11 -2.12 -4.08
CA GLY A 419 -3.72 -2.33 -4.50
C GLY A 419 -3.49 -1.95 -5.96
N GLY A 420 -2.34 -1.35 -6.27
CA GLY A 420 -2.00 -1.06 -7.68
C GLY A 420 -1.85 -2.33 -8.51
N LEU A 421 -1.31 -3.43 -7.96
CA LEU A 421 -1.24 -4.75 -8.62
C LEU A 421 -2.31 -5.71 -8.10
N LEU A 422 -2.41 -5.84 -6.76
CA LEU A 422 -3.18 -6.88 -6.10
C LEU A 422 -4.08 -6.29 -5.01
N GLY A 423 -5.38 -6.54 -4.98
CA GLY A 423 -6.22 -6.01 -3.90
C GLY A 423 -5.87 -6.66 -2.55
N LYS A 424 -6.26 -7.93 -2.40
CA LYS A 424 -6.03 -8.73 -1.20
C LYS A 424 -5.37 -10.05 -1.56
N ILE A 425 -4.34 -10.44 -0.81
CA ILE A 425 -3.63 -11.70 -1.03
C ILE A 425 -3.46 -12.52 0.24
N ASN A 426 -3.64 -13.83 0.12
CA ASN A 426 -3.41 -14.81 1.16
C ASN A 426 -2.69 -16.04 0.58
N ASN A 427 -1.74 -16.60 1.33
CA ASN A 427 -0.95 -17.77 0.91
C ASN A 427 -0.36 -17.65 -0.52
N THR A 428 -0.08 -16.43 -0.97
CA THR A 428 0.26 -16.11 -2.36
C THR A 428 1.75 -15.88 -2.48
N THR A 429 2.36 -16.36 -3.57
CA THR A 429 3.75 -16.05 -3.92
C THR A 429 3.78 -15.14 -5.13
N VAL A 430 4.52 -14.03 -5.04
CA VAL A 430 4.71 -13.10 -6.14
C VAL A 430 6.20 -12.89 -6.40
N ASP A 431 6.61 -13.01 -7.67
CA ASP A 431 8.00 -12.80 -8.08
C ASP A 431 8.09 -11.90 -9.32
N ASN A 432 9.15 -11.07 -9.36
CA ASN A 432 9.50 -10.20 -10.49
C ASN A 432 8.32 -9.38 -11.06
N SER A 433 7.41 -8.93 -10.21
CA SER A 433 6.19 -8.25 -10.64
C SER A 433 6.21 -6.76 -10.29
N ALA A 434 5.55 -5.94 -11.09
CA ALA A 434 5.67 -4.48 -10.98
C ALA A 434 4.35 -3.77 -11.21
N THR A 435 4.19 -2.60 -10.60
CA THR A 435 3.04 -1.74 -10.90
C THR A 435 3.40 -0.26 -10.92
N THR A 436 2.81 0.45 -11.88
CA THR A 436 2.85 1.92 -11.98
C THR A 436 1.47 2.54 -11.76
N SER A 437 0.47 1.73 -11.41
CA SER A 437 -0.91 2.15 -11.20
C SER A 437 -1.03 3.20 -10.10
N LYS A 438 -1.62 4.35 -10.42
CA LYS A 438 -2.00 5.33 -9.39
C LYS A 438 -3.16 4.76 -8.57
N VAL A 439 -3.10 4.87 -7.25
CA VAL A 439 -4.18 4.43 -6.36
C VAL A 439 -4.88 5.66 -5.75
N ASN A 440 -6.17 5.80 -6.03
CA ASN A 440 -7.01 6.88 -5.48
C ASN A 440 -8.07 6.31 -4.54
N LEU A 441 -8.45 7.07 -3.52
CA LEU A 441 -9.59 6.76 -2.66
C LEU A 441 -10.80 7.60 -3.07
N SER A 442 -11.97 6.96 -3.22
CA SER A 442 -13.20 7.61 -3.69
C SER A 442 -14.19 8.00 -2.58
N MET A 443 -14.09 7.41 -1.38
CA MET A 443 -15.13 7.51 -0.34
C MET A 443 -14.65 7.50 1.12
N TYR A 444 -15.56 7.93 2.01
CA TYR A 444 -15.39 8.01 3.47
C TYR A 444 -15.74 6.69 4.17
N GLY A 445 -14.92 6.27 5.13
CA GLY A 445 -15.37 5.39 6.22
C GLY A 445 -14.23 4.75 7.03
N THR A 446 -14.52 3.62 7.69
CA THR A 446 -13.70 3.11 8.80
C THR A 446 -12.80 1.95 8.36
N THR A 447 -11.49 2.05 8.65
CA THR A 447 -10.41 1.09 8.28
C THR A 447 -10.19 0.90 6.78
N GLN A 448 -9.08 1.45 6.27
CA GLN A 448 -8.68 1.37 4.86
C GLN A 448 -7.24 0.86 4.76
N TYR A 449 -7.05 -0.27 4.07
CA TYR A 449 -5.73 -0.84 3.76
C TYR A 449 -5.38 -0.53 2.32
N ILE A 450 -4.42 0.37 2.10
CA ILE A 450 -4.11 0.90 0.77
C ILE A 450 -2.64 0.67 0.46
N GLY A 451 -2.39 -0.07 -0.61
CA GLY A 451 -1.06 -0.38 -1.10
C GLY A 451 -0.86 0.12 -2.52
N GLY A 452 0.31 0.64 -2.85
CA GLY A 452 0.65 0.83 -4.26
C GLY A 452 0.91 -0.50 -4.97
N PHE A 453 1.34 -1.56 -4.27
CA PHE A 453 1.46 -2.92 -4.78
C PHE A 453 0.26 -3.78 -4.36
N ALA A 454 0.01 -3.92 -3.04
CA ALA A 454 -1.16 -4.62 -2.54
C ALA A 454 -1.83 -4.01 -1.30
N GLY A 455 -3.16 -4.03 -1.25
CA GLY A 455 -3.92 -3.53 -0.10
C GLY A 455 -3.60 -4.29 1.18
N TRP A 456 -3.74 -5.62 1.15
CA TRP A 456 -3.48 -6.51 2.29
C TRP A 456 -2.78 -7.80 1.89
N MET A 457 -1.83 -8.23 2.71
CA MET A 457 -1.05 -9.45 2.53
C MET A 457 -1.08 -10.32 3.78
N ASN A 458 -1.39 -11.61 3.62
CA ASN A 458 -1.29 -12.60 4.69
C ASN A 458 -0.58 -13.87 4.21
N ASN A 459 0.28 -14.46 5.05
CA ASN A 459 0.98 -15.72 4.75
C ASN A 459 1.67 -15.75 3.37
N SER A 460 2.09 -14.60 2.87
CA SER A 460 2.48 -14.42 1.47
C SER A 460 3.98 -14.12 1.34
N ASN A 461 4.54 -14.46 0.18
CA ASN A 461 5.96 -14.27 -0.12
C ASN A 461 6.11 -13.41 -1.37
N ILE A 462 6.69 -12.21 -1.22
CA ILE A 462 6.90 -11.28 -2.33
C ILE A 462 8.40 -11.12 -2.57
N ASN A 463 8.85 -11.30 -3.81
CA ASN A 463 10.25 -11.22 -4.18
C ASN A 463 10.43 -10.34 -5.41
N ASN A 464 11.54 -9.59 -5.42
CA ASN A 464 12.03 -8.86 -6.60
C ASN A 464 10.97 -7.97 -7.27
N SER A 465 10.07 -7.39 -6.47
CA SER A 465 8.88 -6.72 -6.96
C SER A 465 8.91 -5.21 -6.71
N SER A 466 8.13 -4.44 -7.46
CA SER A 466 8.16 -2.98 -7.34
C SER A 466 6.80 -2.30 -7.48
N SER A 467 6.64 -1.18 -6.78
CA SER A 467 5.53 -0.26 -6.99
C SER A 467 6.03 1.17 -7.12
N ALA A 468 5.59 1.86 -8.16
CA ALA A 468 5.98 3.23 -8.48
C ALA A 468 4.79 4.20 -8.61
N GLY A 469 3.54 3.70 -8.54
CA GLY A 469 2.36 4.52 -8.64
C GLY A 469 2.13 5.38 -7.40
N ASP A 470 1.75 6.65 -7.61
CA ASP A 470 1.44 7.56 -6.51
C ASP A 470 0.11 7.18 -5.83
N ILE A 471 0.01 7.50 -4.55
CA ILE A 471 -1.20 7.38 -3.75
C ILE A 471 -1.73 8.79 -3.42
N ASP A 472 -2.97 9.05 -3.80
CA ASP A 472 -3.65 10.33 -3.58
C ASP A 472 -4.87 10.14 -2.67
N LEU A 473 -4.85 10.84 -1.54
CA LEU A 473 -5.82 10.68 -0.45
C LEU A 473 -6.73 11.91 -0.31
N SER A 474 -6.80 12.77 -1.34
CA SER A 474 -7.51 14.06 -1.34
C SER A 474 -9.01 14.00 -0.98
N LEU A 475 -9.66 12.84 -1.14
CA LEU A 475 -11.07 12.63 -0.81
C LEU A 475 -11.29 11.88 0.53
N SER A 476 -10.22 11.52 1.23
CA SER A 476 -10.29 10.74 2.46
C SER A 476 -10.37 11.63 3.72
N ALA A 477 -11.46 11.49 4.47
CA ALA A 477 -11.57 11.93 5.86
C ALA A 477 -11.85 10.72 6.75
N THR A 478 -10.82 10.01 7.20
CA THR A 478 -11.03 8.72 7.90
C THR A 478 -10.30 8.60 9.23
N SER A 479 -10.80 7.66 10.05
CA SER A 479 -10.47 7.49 11.47
C SER A 479 -9.32 6.51 11.75
N THR A 480 -9.03 5.59 10.84
CA THR A 480 -7.84 4.71 10.87
C THR A 480 -7.53 4.20 9.46
N SER A 481 -6.31 4.45 8.97
CA SER A 481 -5.85 3.93 7.68
C SER A 481 -4.42 3.39 7.76
N GLU A 482 -4.21 2.24 7.14
CA GLU A 482 -2.91 1.61 6.93
C GLU A 482 -2.52 1.82 5.47
N ILE A 483 -1.58 2.73 5.23
CA ILE A 483 -1.24 3.15 3.87
C ILE A 483 0.24 2.96 3.63
N GLY A 484 0.59 2.34 2.51
CA GLY A 484 1.95 2.42 2.01
C GLY A 484 2.09 2.25 0.50
N SER A 485 3.13 2.84 -0.09
CA SER A 485 3.29 2.77 -1.55
C SER A 485 3.64 1.37 -2.06
N PHE A 486 3.97 0.44 -1.17
CA PHE A 486 4.00 -0.99 -1.49
C PHE A 486 2.76 -1.69 -0.92
N ALA A 487 2.58 -1.68 0.39
CA ALA A 487 1.50 -2.45 1.02
C ALA A 487 0.74 -1.67 2.09
N GLY A 488 -0.59 -1.80 2.13
CA GLY A 488 -1.36 -1.27 3.26
C GLY A 488 -0.98 -1.98 4.56
N TRP A 489 -1.29 -3.29 4.62
CA TRP A 489 -0.95 -4.14 5.76
C TRP A 489 -0.30 -5.45 5.31
N VAL A 490 0.83 -5.78 5.95
CA VAL A 490 1.59 -7.01 5.78
C VAL A 490 1.52 -7.83 7.07
N ASP A 491 0.90 -9.01 7.02
CA ASP A 491 0.76 -9.92 8.17
C ASP A 491 1.35 -11.30 7.86
N ASN A 492 2.11 -11.86 8.80
CA ASN A 492 2.74 -13.19 8.68
C ASN A 492 3.40 -13.47 7.31
N SER A 493 4.04 -12.46 6.72
CA SER A 493 4.51 -12.49 5.34
C SER A 493 6.00 -12.14 5.23
N SER A 494 6.60 -12.45 4.08
CA SER A 494 7.99 -12.14 3.76
C SER A 494 8.07 -11.31 2.49
N ILE A 495 8.79 -10.18 2.53
CA ILE A 495 9.03 -9.33 1.36
C ILE A 495 10.53 -9.15 1.20
N ASN A 496 11.05 -9.52 0.03
CA ASN A 496 12.48 -9.53 -0.25
C ASN A 496 12.79 -8.76 -1.54
N ASN A 497 13.90 -8.02 -1.54
CA ASN A 497 14.46 -7.35 -2.73
C ASN A 497 13.45 -6.46 -3.46
N SER A 498 12.54 -5.80 -2.73
CA SER A 498 11.41 -5.09 -3.32
C SER A 498 11.48 -3.58 -3.10
N ASN A 499 10.93 -2.80 -4.02
CA ASN A 499 11.10 -1.34 -4.03
C ASN A 499 9.77 -0.59 -4.12
N ALA A 500 9.65 0.50 -3.36
CA ALA A 500 8.46 1.34 -3.32
C ALA A 500 8.83 2.80 -3.57
N ALA A 501 8.42 3.36 -4.71
CA ALA A 501 8.79 4.70 -5.16
C ALA A 501 7.63 5.70 -5.19
N GLY A 502 6.38 5.23 -5.08
CA GLY A 502 5.19 6.08 -5.13
C GLY A 502 5.11 7.08 -3.97
N ASN A 503 4.74 8.33 -4.26
CA ASN A 503 4.51 9.33 -3.23
C ASN A 503 3.14 9.16 -2.58
N ILE A 504 3.03 9.51 -1.30
CA ILE A 504 1.77 9.50 -0.57
C ILE A 504 1.41 10.94 -0.24
N THR A 505 0.35 11.47 -0.87
CA THR A 505 -0.01 12.89 -0.82
C THR A 505 -1.44 13.15 -0.35
N ASN A 506 -1.75 14.42 -0.09
CA ASN A 506 -3.08 14.93 0.26
C ASN A 506 -3.73 14.31 1.50
N ILE A 507 -2.92 13.91 2.48
CA ILE A 507 -3.44 13.41 3.75
C ILE A 507 -4.03 14.56 4.54
N ASN A 508 -5.32 14.47 4.86
CA ASN A 508 -5.98 15.41 5.73
C ASN A 508 -5.35 15.36 7.13
N THR A 509 -4.41 16.26 7.42
CA THR A 509 -3.70 16.33 8.69
C THR A 509 -4.56 16.86 9.85
N SER A 510 -5.81 17.27 9.58
CA SER A 510 -6.74 17.77 10.59
C SER A 510 -7.53 16.66 11.30
N VAL A 511 -7.51 15.43 10.78
CA VAL A 511 -8.21 14.29 11.39
C VAL A 511 -7.32 13.63 12.46
N THR A 512 -7.77 13.58 13.71
CA THR A 512 -6.97 13.24 14.91
C THR A 512 -6.78 11.75 15.19
N ASN A 513 -7.20 10.84 14.30
CA ASN A 513 -7.32 9.42 14.62
C ASN A 513 -6.35 8.56 13.75
N ASN A 514 -5.93 7.40 14.27
CA ASN A 514 -4.67 6.69 13.98
C ASN A 514 -4.40 6.33 12.50
N ASN A 515 -3.46 7.03 11.83
CA ASN A 515 -3.05 6.69 10.47
C ASN A 515 -1.63 6.13 10.42
N ASN A 516 -1.50 4.80 10.38
CA ASN A 516 -0.20 4.15 10.19
C ASN A 516 0.20 4.29 8.72
N ILE A 517 1.17 5.17 8.44
CA ILE A 517 1.58 5.45 7.07
C ILE A 517 3.07 5.17 6.92
N GLY A 518 3.41 4.26 6.01
CA GLY A 518 4.79 3.99 5.64
C GLY A 518 5.01 4.26 4.17
N GLY A 519 6.15 4.83 3.80
CA GLY A 519 6.50 4.93 2.38
C GLY A 519 6.58 3.56 1.71
N PHE A 520 6.88 2.49 2.44
CA PHE A 520 6.75 1.11 1.96
C PHE A 520 5.43 0.48 2.42
N SER A 521 5.17 0.42 3.73
CA SER A 521 3.96 -0.19 4.28
C SER A 521 3.34 0.54 5.47
N GLY A 522 2.02 0.61 5.52
CA GLY A 522 1.31 1.17 6.66
C GLY A 522 1.59 0.41 7.95
N TRP A 523 1.31 -0.90 7.95
CA TRP A 523 1.53 -1.78 9.10
C TRP A 523 2.20 -3.09 8.71
N ILE A 524 3.25 -3.46 9.45
CA ILE A 524 3.94 -4.74 9.36
C ILE A 524 3.74 -5.50 10.68
N ASN A 525 3.17 -6.70 10.61
CA ASN A 525 2.93 -7.57 11.77
C ASN A 525 3.45 -8.99 11.52
N LYS A 526 4.18 -9.57 12.47
CA LYS A 526 4.73 -10.95 12.39
C LYS A 526 5.46 -11.23 11.08
N SER A 527 6.08 -10.23 10.47
CA SER A 527 6.56 -10.28 9.10
C SER A 527 8.04 -9.92 8.99
N MET A 528 8.63 -10.23 7.84
CA MET A 528 10.02 -9.92 7.53
C MET A 528 10.13 -9.09 6.26
N ILE A 529 10.86 -7.97 6.33
CA ILE A 529 11.21 -7.16 5.17
C ILE A 529 12.73 -7.18 5.01
N ASN A 530 13.23 -7.67 3.88
CA ASN A 530 14.66 -7.79 3.62
C ASN A 530 15.05 -7.10 2.32
N ASN A 531 16.20 -6.44 2.33
CA ASN A 531 16.81 -5.84 1.12
C ASN A 531 15.84 -4.94 0.34
N SER A 532 14.93 -4.24 1.02
CA SER A 532 13.84 -3.52 0.39
C SER A 532 13.94 -2.02 0.64
N ASN A 533 13.51 -1.22 -0.32
CA ASN A 533 13.74 0.23 -0.29
C ASN A 533 12.46 1.02 -0.49
N SER A 534 12.38 2.16 0.20
CA SER A 534 11.35 3.18 -0.06
C SER A 534 11.97 4.53 -0.43
N ALA A 535 11.37 5.20 -1.42
CA ALA A 535 11.81 6.50 -1.92
C ALA A 535 10.71 7.58 -1.93
N GLY A 536 9.44 7.19 -1.90
CA GLY A 536 8.32 8.11 -1.92
C GLY A 536 8.24 9.01 -0.67
N SER A 537 7.87 10.27 -0.84
CA SER A 537 7.63 11.19 0.28
C SER A 537 6.32 10.84 0.99
N VAL A 538 6.30 11.02 2.31
CA VAL A 538 5.15 10.69 3.17
C VAL A 538 4.77 11.89 4.03
N LEU A 539 3.50 12.27 4.02
CA LEU A 539 2.92 13.29 4.90
C LEU A 539 1.73 12.69 5.65
N GLY A 540 1.69 12.70 6.99
CA GLY A 540 0.57 12.15 7.74
C GLY A 540 0.36 12.75 9.12
N ASN A 541 -0.44 12.09 9.96
CA ASN A 541 -0.69 12.54 11.34
C ASN A 541 0.12 11.75 12.39
N ALA A 542 -0.12 10.44 12.56
CA ALA A 542 0.40 9.68 13.70
C ALA A 542 0.91 8.27 13.34
N SER A 543 2.12 7.90 13.74
CA SER A 543 2.83 6.66 13.36
C SER A 543 3.22 6.65 11.88
N ILE A 544 4.23 7.44 11.56
CA ILE A 544 4.66 7.66 10.17
C ILE A 544 6.12 7.24 10.03
N GLY A 545 6.37 6.36 9.07
CA GLY A 545 7.71 5.95 8.69
C GLY A 545 7.98 6.20 7.22
N GLY A 546 9.25 6.38 6.86
CA GLY A 546 9.60 6.32 5.44
C GLY A 546 9.53 4.90 4.88
N LEU A 547 9.73 3.85 5.69
CA LEU A 547 9.46 2.46 5.33
C LEU A 547 8.15 1.96 5.96
N ALA A 548 8.00 2.01 7.29
CA ALA A 548 6.82 1.49 7.98
C ALA A 548 6.14 2.50 8.91
N GLY A 549 4.83 2.67 8.82
CA GLY A 549 4.09 3.44 9.83
C GLY A 549 4.18 2.78 11.21
N ARG A 550 3.77 1.51 11.28
CA ARG A 550 3.81 0.67 12.48
C ARG A 550 4.45 -0.68 12.20
N MET A 551 5.23 -1.16 13.16
CA MET A 551 5.88 -2.47 13.10
C MET A 551 5.72 -3.24 14.42
N GLU A 552 5.22 -4.48 14.35
CA GLU A 552 4.95 -5.34 15.51
C GLU A 552 5.41 -6.77 15.29
N ASN A 553 6.12 -7.36 16.25
CA ASN A 553 6.59 -8.75 16.18
C ASN A 553 7.35 -9.07 14.88
N SER A 554 8.04 -8.09 14.30
CA SER A 554 8.54 -8.14 12.93
C SER A 554 10.02 -7.80 12.86
N SER A 555 10.64 -8.07 11.70
CA SER A 555 12.02 -7.69 11.43
C SER A 555 12.17 -6.94 10.11
N VAL A 556 13.06 -5.95 10.10
CA VAL A 556 13.49 -5.21 8.90
C VAL A 556 15.00 -5.31 8.81
N ASN A 557 15.51 -5.87 7.72
CA ASN A 557 16.94 -6.12 7.54
C ASN A 557 17.43 -5.55 6.20
N ASN A 558 18.62 -4.94 6.19
CA ASN A 558 19.27 -4.43 4.97
C ASN A 558 18.38 -3.51 4.13
N SER A 559 17.50 -2.74 4.77
CA SER A 559 16.44 -2.00 4.09
C SER A 559 16.57 -0.50 4.34
N ASN A 560 16.17 0.30 3.35
CA ASN A 560 16.50 1.73 3.35
C ASN A 560 15.29 2.60 3.04
N SER A 561 15.28 3.80 3.61
CA SER A 561 14.29 4.83 3.31
C SER A 561 14.95 6.16 2.96
N THR A 562 14.61 6.70 1.79
CA THR A 562 15.14 7.98 1.29
C THR A 562 14.06 9.07 1.17
N GLY A 563 12.78 8.69 1.25
CA GLY A 563 11.65 9.62 1.19
C GLY A 563 11.58 10.55 2.41
N SER A 564 11.20 11.81 2.18
CA SER A 564 10.99 12.76 3.28
C SER A 564 9.70 12.42 4.04
N VAL A 565 9.73 12.57 5.37
CA VAL A 565 8.65 12.19 6.27
C VAL A 565 8.18 13.41 7.07
N TYR A 566 6.88 13.68 7.00
CA TYR A 566 6.24 14.83 7.65
C TYR A 566 5.03 14.37 8.48
N GLY A 567 4.85 14.86 9.70
CA GLY A 567 3.62 14.65 10.46
C GLY A 567 3.64 15.12 11.91
N ASN A 568 2.76 14.59 12.77
CA ASN A 568 2.56 15.13 14.12
C ASN A 568 3.10 14.23 15.24
N ASN A 569 2.86 12.92 15.20
CA ASN A 569 3.13 12.01 16.32
C ASN A 569 3.84 10.72 15.88
N CYS A 570 4.86 10.27 16.62
CA CYS A 570 5.60 9.02 16.36
C CYS A 570 6.14 8.95 14.93
N ILE A 571 7.11 9.79 14.61
CA ILE A 571 7.64 9.92 13.25
C ILE A 571 9.06 9.37 13.18
N GLY A 572 9.31 8.43 12.28
CA GLY A 572 10.64 7.90 11.99
C GLY A 572 11.00 8.07 10.52
N GLY A 573 12.26 8.30 10.20
CA GLY A 573 12.69 8.24 8.80
C GLY A 573 12.59 6.83 8.21
N LEU A 574 12.65 5.78 9.05
CA LEU A 574 12.40 4.39 8.63
C LEU A 574 11.08 3.86 9.24
N VAL A 575 10.91 3.90 10.56
CA VAL A 575 9.72 3.35 11.23
C VAL A 575 9.09 4.36 12.19
N GLY A 576 7.80 4.64 12.06
CA GLY A 576 7.09 5.53 12.98
C GLY A 576 7.02 4.96 14.40
N ARG A 577 6.35 3.81 14.54
CA ARG A 577 6.17 3.10 15.81
C ARG A 577 6.64 1.65 15.71
N MET A 578 7.46 1.23 16.67
CA MET A 578 8.08 -0.09 16.70
C MET A 578 7.86 -0.79 18.05
N ASN A 579 7.31 -2.00 18.01
CA ASN A 579 7.00 -2.81 19.20
C ASN A 579 7.42 -4.27 19.04
N ASN A 580 8.12 -4.83 20.02
CA ASN A 580 8.57 -6.23 20.02
C ASN A 580 9.22 -6.65 18.68
N SER A 581 10.04 -5.79 18.11
CA SER A 581 10.54 -5.93 16.74
C SER A 581 12.04 -5.69 16.66
N THR A 582 12.63 -5.97 15.50
CA THR A 582 14.06 -5.74 15.22
C THR A 582 14.28 -4.93 13.93
N ILE A 583 15.27 -4.05 13.96
CA ILE A 583 15.84 -3.42 12.76
C ILE A 583 17.32 -3.72 12.74
N GLU A 584 17.81 -4.24 11.61
CA GLU A 584 19.22 -4.58 11.43
C GLU A 584 19.77 -4.09 10.09
N ASN A 585 21.02 -3.60 10.08
CA ASN A 585 21.74 -3.19 8.86
C ASN A 585 20.95 -2.22 7.96
N SER A 586 20.11 -1.38 8.55
CA SER A 586 19.13 -0.57 7.81
C SER A 586 19.37 0.91 8.03
N ASN A 587 18.92 1.76 7.10
CA ASN A 587 19.11 3.20 7.25
C ASN A 587 17.98 4.09 6.72
N SER A 588 18.02 5.34 7.16
CA SER A 588 17.20 6.42 6.65
C SER A 588 18.03 7.65 6.30
N SER A 589 17.62 8.38 5.27
CA SER A 589 18.26 9.63 4.82
C SER A 589 17.31 10.77 4.49
N GLY A 590 16.01 10.47 4.29
CA GLY A 590 15.00 11.48 4.06
C GLY A 590 14.84 12.45 5.23
N LYS A 591 14.44 13.69 4.96
CA LYS A 591 14.18 14.71 5.99
C LYS A 591 13.04 14.26 6.89
N VAL A 592 13.15 14.48 8.21
CA VAL A 592 12.09 14.18 9.18
C VAL A 592 11.62 15.48 9.83
N GLU A 593 10.37 15.87 9.57
CA GLU A 593 9.74 17.05 10.20
C GLU A 593 8.51 16.64 11.05
N SER A 594 8.51 17.08 12.30
CA SER A 594 7.40 16.86 13.25
C SER A 594 6.72 18.16 13.65
N PHE A 595 5.39 18.17 13.79
CA PHE A 595 4.64 19.27 14.41
C PHE A 595 4.33 19.04 15.90
N ASN A 596 4.59 17.84 16.44
CA ASN A 596 4.31 17.50 17.84
C ASN A 596 5.24 16.38 18.36
N THR A 597 4.72 15.29 18.94
CA THR A 597 5.45 14.39 19.84
C THR A 597 6.26 13.25 19.17
N ALA A 598 7.40 12.90 19.79
CA ALA A 598 8.22 11.71 19.55
C ALA A 598 8.64 11.50 18.09
N PHE A 599 9.82 12.02 17.71
CA PHE A 599 10.32 11.86 16.35
C PHE A 599 11.82 11.54 16.34
N GLY A 600 12.20 10.63 15.44
CA GLY A 600 13.54 10.12 15.30
C GLY A 600 13.99 10.04 13.85
N GLY A 601 15.28 10.16 13.59
CA GLY A 601 15.80 9.99 12.23
C GLY A 601 15.54 8.58 11.69
N LEU A 602 15.66 7.53 12.51
CA LEU A 602 15.33 6.16 12.12
C LEU A 602 13.97 5.71 12.66
N VAL A 603 13.75 5.84 13.97
CA VAL A 603 12.53 5.38 14.65
C VAL A 603 11.90 6.48 15.52
N GLY A 604 10.60 6.73 15.36
CA GLY A 604 9.89 7.70 16.20
C GLY A 604 9.73 7.23 17.65
N ASN A 605 9.01 6.13 17.84
CA ASN A 605 8.79 5.50 19.14
C ASN A 605 9.11 4.00 19.10
N MET A 606 9.89 3.55 20.08
CA MET A 606 10.43 2.20 20.17
C MET A 606 10.16 1.58 21.54
N THR A 607 9.53 0.41 21.57
CA THR A 607 9.19 -0.32 22.81
C THR A 607 9.53 -1.80 22.69
N ASN A 608 10.14 -2.40 23.73
CA ASN A 608 10.51 -3.82 23.77
C ASN A 608 11.26 -4.31 22.51
N SER A 609 12.09 -3.46 21.91
CA SER A 609 12.61 -3.66 20.57
C SER A 609 14.14 -3.56 20.52
N THR A 610 14.73 -3.94 19.39
CA THR A 610 16.18 -3.83 19.16
C THR A 610 16.49 -3.14 17.84
N ILE A 611 17.48 -2.23 17.84
CA ILE A 611 18.12 -1.70 16.64
C ILE A 611 19.59 -2.11 16.68
N ASN A 612 20.08 -2.76 15.63
CA ASN A 612 21.47 -3.17 15.51
C ASN A 612 22.08 -2.71 14.17
N ALA A 613 23.35 -2.29 14.17
CA ALA A 613 24.12 -2.02 12.96
C ALA A 613 23.42 -1.06 11.97
N SER A 614 22.63 -0.11 12.48
CA SER A 614 21.74 0.73 11.67
C SER A 614 22.02 2.21 11.90
N TYR A 615 21.69 3.05 10.93
CA TYR A 615 22.01 4.47 11.04
C TYR A 615 20.96 5.38 10.42
N SER A 616 20.94 6.64 10.87
CA SER A 616 20.19 7.69 10.20
C SER A 616 21.11 8.84 9.81
N SER A 617 20.97 9.31 8.57
CA SER A 617 21.58 10.53 8.05
C SER A 617 20.57 11.68 7.90
N SER A 618 19.35 11.48 8.39
CA SER A 618 18.25 12.44 8.29
C SER A 618 18.53 13.74 9.05
N THR A 619 18.12 14.86 8.47
CA THR A 619 17.88 16.09 9.24
C THR A 619 16.57 15.94 10.01
N VAL A 620 16.60 16.15 11.33
CA VAL A 620 15.47 15.91 12.23
C VAL A 620 15.04 17.23 12.87
N MET A 621 13.83 17.71 12.59
CA MET A 621 13.39 19.03 13.04
C MET A 621 11.92 19.06 13.49
N GLU A 622 11.68 19.77 14.59
CA GLU A 622 10.34 20.24 14.94
C GLU A 622 9.98 21.49 14.11
N LYS A 623 8.80 21.46 13.50
CA LYS A 623 8.21 22.54 12.70
C LYS A 623 7.12 23.23 13.51
N ASP A 624 7.11 24.56 13.47
CA ASP A 624 6.12 25.42 14.14
C ASP A 624 6.00 25.15 15.65
N VAL A 625 7.05 25.52 16.39
CA VAL A 625 7.12 25.43 17.86
C VAL A 625 6.01 26.29 18.50
N ALA A 626 4.82 25.71 18.72
CA ALA A 626 3.74 26.38 19.39
C ALA A 626 4.12 26.69 20.85
N ALA A 627 3.71 27.83 21.40
CA ALA A 627 4.09 28.30 22.74
C ALA A 627 3.69 27.40 23.94
N ALA A 628 3.11 26.22 23.67
CA ALA A 628 2.62 25.23 24.64
C ALA A 628 3.19 23.81 24.39
N VAL A 629 4.47 23.71 24.01
CA VAL A 629 5.08 22.43 23.61
C VAL A 629 5.08 21.39 24.75
N THR A 630 4.38 20.27 24.52
CA THR A 630 4.40 19.04 25.33
C THR A 630 5.34 17.96 24.77
N THR A 631 6.19 18.28 23.77
CA THR A 631 6.99 17.27 23.05
C THR A 631 7.85 16.43 24.00
N THR A 632 7.86 15.11 23.80
CA THR A 632 8.50 14.17 24.72
C THR A 632 9.73 13.45 24.16
N GLY A 633 10.23 13.78 22.97
CA GLY A 633 11.53 13.28 22.49
C GLY A 633 11.84 13.54 21.02
N ALA A 634 12.99 14.14 20.76
CA ALA A 634 13.58 14.31 19.43
C ALA A 634 14.96 13.65 19.41
N GLY A 635 15.16 12.67 18.53
CA GLY A 635 16.42 11.92 18.44
C GLY A 635 16.96 11.87 17.02
N GLY A 636 18.29 11.93 16.86
CA GLY A 636 18.89 11.72 15.54
C GLY A 636 18.69 10.29 15.02
N LEU A 637 18.55 9.31 15.90
CA LEU A 637 18.19 7.92 15.55
C LEU A 637 16.81 7.56 16.09
N VAL A 638 16.57 7.71 17.40
CA VAL A 638 15.32 7.29 18.05
C VAL A 638 14.69 8.44 18.84
N GLY A 639 13.42 8.77 18.59
CA GLY A 639 12.72 9.78 19.39
C GLY A 639 12.57 9.35 20.85
N ASN A 640 11.78 8.29 21.07
CA ASN A 640 11.50 7.71 22.39
C ASN A 640 11.81 6.22 22.42
N MET A 641 12.49 5.78 23.48
CA MET A 641 12.96 4.41 23.64
C MET A 641 12.63 3.86 25.03
N THR A 642 11.83 2.79 25.09
CA THR A 642 11.37 2.16 26.33
C THR A 642 11.63 0.65 26.32
N ASN A 643 12.20 0.09 27.39
CA ASN A 643 12.52 -1.35 27.50
C ASN A 643 13.25 -1.92 26.27
N SER A 644 14.13 -1.14 25.65
CA SER A 644 14.68 -1.44 24.33
C SER A 644 16.21 -1.42 24.32
N CYS A 645 16.81 -1.84 23.21
CA CYS A 645 18.26 -1.85 23.02
C CYS A 645 18.68 -1.23 21.67
N VAL A 646 19.73 -0.41 21.68
CA VAL A 646 20.39 0.12 20.49
C VAL A 646 21.87 -0.25 20.54
N THR A 647 22.33 -0.96 19.51
CA THR A 647 23.73 -1.43 19.40
C THR A 647 24.35 -1.12 18.04
N ASN A 648 25.64 -0.80 18.01
CA ASN A 648 26.40 -0.57 16.76
C ASN A 648 25.71 0.41 15.80
N SER A 649 25.03 1.44 16.33
CA SER A 649 24.12 2.28 15.55
C SER A 649 24.39 3.76 15.71
N PHE A 650 24.09 4.55 14.68
CA PHE A 650 24.60 5.92 14.57
C PHE A 650 23.59 6.94 14.06
N ALA A 651 23.72 8.17 14.53
CA ALA A 651 23.11 9.33 13.89
C ALA A 651 24.19 10.22 13.28
N ASN A 652 24.14 10.39 11.96
CA ASN A 652 25.12 11.13 11.14
C ASN A 652 24.49 12.29 10.36
N GLY A 653 23.27 12.69 10.70
CA GLY A 653 22.56 13.79 10.05
C GLY A 653 23.15 15.18 10.33
N THR A 654 22.61 16.21 9.69
CA THR A 654 23.12 17.58 9.85
C THR A 654 22.72 18.25 11.15
N SER A 655 21.50 18.01 11.63
CA SER A 655 20.99 18.66 12.84
C SER A 655 19.82 17.88 13.44
N VAL A 656 19.72 17.89 14.77
CA VAL A 656 18.52 17.50 15.52
C VAL A 656 18.00 18.73 16.25
N LYS A 657 16.75 19.11 16.00
CA LYS A 657 16.10 20.23 16.68
C LYS A 657 14.73 19.82 17.23
N GLY A 658 14.50 20.02 18.52
CA GLY A 658 13.23 19.67 19.17
C GLY A 658 12.96 20.42 20.48
N GLY A 659 11.75 20.28 21.02
CA GLY A 659 11.29 21.02 22.18
C GLY A 659 11.91 20.58 23.51
N ARG A 660 11.32 19.58 24.18
CA ARG A 660 11.64 19.27 25.60
C ARG A 660 12.85 18.36 25.78
N TYR A 661 12.88 17.19 25.14
CA TYR A 661 13.97 16.21 25.27
C TYR A 661 14.63 16.05 23.90
N VAL A 662 15.86 16.49 23.77
CA VAL A 662 16.57 16.48 22.48
C VAL A 662 17.89 15.75 22.65
N GLY A 663 18.04 14.66 21.90
CA GLY A 663 19.26 13.87 21.88
C GLY A 663 19.82 13.76 20.48
N GLY A 664 21.14 13.86 20.31
CA GLY A 664 21.75 13.61 19.01
C GLY A 664 21.57 12.17 18.53
N LEU A 665 21.39 11.19 19.43
CA LEU A 665 21.01 9.81 19.09
C LEU A 665 19.60 9.48 19.57
N VAL A 666 19.30 9.67 20.87
CA VAL A 666 18.01 9.30 21.47
C VAL A 666 17.40 10.47 22.23
N GLY A 667 16.16 10.85 21.92
CA GLY A 667 15.46 11.92 22.65
C GLY A 667 15.20 11.55 24.12
N SER A 668 14.45 10.46 24.34
CA SER A 668 14.15 9.90 25.66
C SER A 668 14.53 8.42 25.76
N LEU A 669 15.28 8.08 26.81
CA LEU A 669 15.79 6.75 27.11
C LEU A 669 15.25 6.26 28.46
N ASP A 670 14.27 5.35 28.42
CA ASP A 670 13.59 4.83 29.60
C ASP A 670 13.83 3.32 29.74
N ASN A 671 14.42 2.90 30.87
CA ASN A 671 14.67 1.48 31.18
C ASN A 671 15.31 0.72 30.00
N SER A 672 16.22 1.39 29.29
CA SER A 672 16.71 1.00 27.97
C SER A 672 18.23 1.11 27.91
N THR A 673 18.85 0.42 26.95
CA THR A 673 20.31 0.36 26.80
C THR A 673 20.78 0.92 25.46
N ILE A 674 21.79 1.78 25.51
CA ILE A 674 22.61 2.17 24.36
C ILE A 674 24.00 1.58 24.57
N ASN A 675 24.51 0.85 23.59
CA ASN A 675 25.84 0.25 23.65
C ASN A 675 26.55 0.34 22.30
N LYS A 676 27.85 0.65 22.30
CA LYS A 676 28.66 0.73 21.06
C LYS A 676 27.99 1.57 19.97
N SER A 677 27.45 2.74 20.34
CA SER A 677 26.63 3.57 19.46
C SER A 677 26.96 5.05 19.66
N GLY A 678 26.62 5.92 18.73
CA GLY A 678 27.00 7.33 18.86
C GLY A 678 26.30 8.32 17.95
N SER A 679 26.46 9.59 18.26
CA SER A 679 25.97 10.69 17.43
C SER A 679 27.12 11.55 16.93
N SER A 680 27.21 11.64 15.61
CA SER A 680 28.08 12.57 14.89
C SER A 680 27.27 13.71 14.24
N VAL A 681 26.05 13.94 14.71
CA VAL A 681 25.21 15.03 14.20
C VAL A 681 25.88 16.36 14.50
N ARG A 682 25.99 17.28 13.52
CA ARG A 682 26.72 18.54 13.69
C ARG A 682 26.15 19.45 14.79
N SER A 683 24.82 19.54 14.93
CA SER A 683 24.19 20.29 16.03
C SER A 683 22.96 19.61 16.63
N VAL A 684 22.83 19.72 17.95
CA VAL A 684 21.67 19.27 18.73
C VAL A 684 21.10 20.47 19.47
N GLU A 685 19.87 20.87 19.11
CA GLU A 685 19.34 22.18 19.45
C GLU A 685 17.96 22.14 20.09
N SER A 686 17.78 22.96 21.12
CA SER A 686 16.47 23.28 21.66
C SER A 686 15.67 24.15 20.68
N ALA A 687 14.44 23.76 20.40
CA ALA A 687 13.46 24.55 19.67
C ALA A 687 12.74 25.57 20.58
N ILE A 688 12.85 25.41 21.91
CA ILE A 688 12.22 26.30 22.90
C ILE A 688 12.94 27.65 22.93
N ALA A 689 12.18 28.73 22.74
CA ALA A 689 12.73 30.08 22.84
C ALA A 689 13.15 30.45 24.28
N ILE A 690 14.21 31.26 24.39
CA ILE A 690 14.80 31.70 25.67
C ILE A 690 13.77 32.45 26.54
N ASN A 691 12.79 33.14 25.94
CA ASN A 691 11.84 34.01 26.64
C ASN A 691 10.52 33.32 27.09
N GLN A 692 10.44 31.98 27.08
CA GLN A 692 9.24 31.24 27.54
C GLN A 692 9.10 31.20 29.09
N PRO A 693 7.92 30.88 29.66
CA PRO A 693 7.73 30.71 31.12
C PRO A 693 8.72 29.72 31.77
N SER A 694 9.09 29.93 33.04
CA SER A 694 10.09 29.10 33.76
C SER A 694 9.67 27.64 33.97
N SER A 695 8.38 27.30 33.83
CA SER A 695 7.86 25.94 33.90
C SER A 695 8.29 25.04 32.72
N TYR A 696 8.71 25.63 31.60
CA TYR A 696 9.25 24.87 30.47
C TYR A 696 10.69 24.41 30.77
N MET A 697 10.97 23.14 30.53
CA MET A 697 12.30 22.54 30.63
C MET A 697 12.83 22.22 29.23
N SER A 698 14.14 22.33 29.02
CA SER A 698 14.77 21.89 27.77
C SER A 698 16.00 21.05 28.08
N LEU A 699 15.83 19.74 28.03
CA LEU A 699 16.84 18.73 28.33
C LEU A 699 17.54 18.37 27.02
N VAL A 700 18.74 18.91 26.80
CA VAL A 700 19.47 18.75 25.54
C VAL A 700 20.77 18.00 25.81
N GLY A 701 20.95 16.85 25.16
CA GLY A 701 22.15 16.05 25.24
C GLY A 701 22.72 15.73 23.86
N GLY A 702 24.04 15.76 23.69
CA GLY A 702 24.64 15.39 22.41
C GLY A 702 24.37 13.93 22.01
N LEU A 703 24.16 13.02 22.97
CA LEU A 703 23.70 11.65 22.72
C LEU A 703 22.24 11.45 23.15
N VAL A 704 21.93 11.75 24.41
CA VAL A 704 20.61 11.49 25.03
C VAL A 704 20.04 12.74 25.67
N GLY A 705 18.81 13.12 25.33
CA GLY A 705 18.14 14.25 25.97
C GLY A 705 17.78 13.96 27.44
N PHE A 706 17.00 12.89 27.66
CA PHE A 706 16.55 12.48 28.98
C PHE A 706 16.68 10.96 29.20
N ALA A 707 17.46 10.57 30.20
CA ALA A 707 17.61 9.18 30.67
C ALA A 707 16.92 8.99 32.02
N THR A 708 16.13 7.92 32.16
CA THR A 708 15.35 7.62 33.37
C THR A 708 15.35 6.14 33.73
N ASN A 709 14.95 5.83 34.97
CA ASN A 709 14.87 4.46 35.51
C ASN A 709 16.22 3.74 35.36
N LYS A 710 16.25 2.47 34.92
CA LYS A 710 17.48 1.68 34.74
C LYS A 710 18.21 1.96 33.40
N ALA A 711 18.09 3.18 32.86
CA ALA A 711 18.76 3.52 31.61
C ALA A 711 20.29 3.29 31.71
N SER A 712 20.89 2.80 30.62
CA SER A 712 22.29 2.42 30.56
C SER A 712 22.93 2.89 29.26
N ILE A 713 24.02 3.64 29.35
CA ILE A 713 24.77 4.19 28.21
C ILE A 713 26.21 3.70 28.34
N ASN A 714 26.66 2.86 27.40
CA ASN A 714 27.96 2.21 27.48
C ASN A 714 28.71 2.33 26.17
N ASN A 715 30.02 2.51 26.24
CA ASN A 715 30.88 2.45 25.05
C ASN A 715 30.34 3.36 23.93
N SER A 716 29.96 4.60 24.27
CA SER A 716 29.19 5.47 23.36
C SER A 716 29.76 6.88 23.31
N PHE A 717 29.39 7.65 22.28
CA PHE A 717 29.99 8.97 22.07
C PHE A 717 29.06 10.00 21.43
N ALA A 718 29.37 11.29 21.66
CA ALA A 718 28.74 12.42 20.97
C ALA A 718 29.77 13.48 20.56
N THR A 719 29.71 13.95 19.31
CA THR A 719 30.66 14.96 18.79
C THR A 719 30.00 16.29 18.38
N GLY A 720 28.68 16.29 18.21
CA GLY A 720 27.90 17.46 17.83
C GLY A 720 27.87 18.58 18.85
N ASN A 721 27.86 19.83 18.37
CA ASN A 721 27.63 20.98 19.23
C ASN A 721 26.22 20.91 19.85
N VAL A 722 26.12 21.27 21.13
CA VAL A 722 24.86 21.18 21.89
C VAL A 722 24.40 22.58 22.29
N ILE A 723 23.17 22.94 21.91
CA ILE A 723 22.59 24.26 22.16
C ILE A 723 21.30 24.09 22.99
N GLY A 724 21.43 24.30 24.30
CA GLY A 724 20.33 24.27 25.25
C GLY A 724 19.90 25.68 25.66
N ASN A 725 18.63 26.01 25.45
CA ASN A 725 18.09 27.33 25.78
C ASN A 725 17.54 27.44 27.21
N ARG A 726 17.69 26.39 28.04
CA ARG A 726 17.18 26.30 29.43
C ARG A 726 18.05 25.35 30.30
N ASN A 727 17.42 24.62 31.21
CA ASN A 727 18.07 23.79 32.22
C ASN A 727 18.50 22.42 31.68
N ASN A 728 19.65 21.91 32.12
CA ASN A 728 20.17 20.57 31.86
C ASN A 728 20.67 20.39 30.42
N THR A 729 21.81 21.02 30.13
CA THR A 729 22.52 20.85 28.86
C THR A 729 23.76 20.01 29.08
N GLY A 730 23.87 18.87 28.39
CA GLY A 730 25.00 17.96 28.50
C GLY A 730 25.64 17.64 27.17
N GLY A 731 26.97 17.50 27.12
CA GLY A 731 27.63 17.06 25.89
C GLY A 731 27.27 15.63 25.50
N LEU A 732 27.01 14.75 26.46
CA LEU A 732 26.50 13.38 26.24
C LEU A 732 25.03 13.27 26.63
N VAL A 733 24.68 13.63 27.88
CA VAL A 733 23.33 13.46 28.43
C VAL A 733 22.80 14.76 29.03
N GLY A 734 21.62 15.21 28.63
CA GLY A 734 20.98 16.40 29.22
C GLY A 734 20.66 16.18 30.70
N LEU A 735 19.68 15.32 30.98
CA LEU A 735 19.33 14.88 32.33
C LEU A 735 19.36 13.36 32.44
N ALA A 736 20.05 12.86 33.46
CA ALA A 736 19.98 11.48 33.91
C ALA A 736 19.34 11.45 35.30
N SER A 737 18.11 10.95 35.39
CA SER A 737 17.35 10.84 36.64
C SER A 737 16.91 9.40 36.93
N GLY A 738 17.70 8.66 37.71
CA GLY A 738 17.37 7.30 38.15
C GLY A 738 16.50 7.27 39.41
N ASP A 739 16.14 6.06 39.84
CA ASP A 739 15.61 5.80 41.19
C ASP A 739 16.73 5.23 42.08
N ILE A 740 16.60 5.36 43.42
CA ILE A 740 17.58 4.89 44.39
C ILE A 740 17.88 3.39 44.29
N THR A 741 16.88 2.61 43.85
CA THR A 741 17.01 1.17 43.61
C THR A 741 17.60 0.83 42.25
N ASN A 742 17.45 1.75 41.29
CA ASN A 742 17.61 1.54 39.86
C ASN A 742 18.43 2.69 39.28
N LYS A 743 19.72 2.73 39.65
CA LYS A 743 20.62 3.80 39.23
C LYS A 743 20.90 3.75 37.74
N ILE A 744 20.93 4.92 37.12
CA ILE A 744 21.39 5.09 35.74
C ILE A 744 22.88 4.82 35.66
N LYS A 745 23.34 4.20 34.58
CA LYS A 745 24.76 3.91 34.34
C LYS A 745 25.25 4.61 33.06
N ILE A 746 26.33 5.36 33.17
CA ILE A 746 27.02 5.98 32.04
C ILE A 746 28.49 5.58 32.13
N ASN A 747 28.90 4.64 31.28
CA ASN A 747 30.22 4.04 31.36
C ASN A 747 30.95 4.14 30.04
N ASN A 748 32.28 4.27 30.10
CA ASN A 748 33.15 4.14 28.93
C ASN A 748 32.68 5.03 27.76
N SER A 749 32.38 6.30 28.01
CA SER A 749 31.72 7.15 27.03
C SER A 749 32.30 8.56 27.01
N TYR A 750 32.16 9.26 25.88
CA TYR A 750 32.76 10.59 25.75
C TYR A 750 31.93 11.59 24.95
N ALA A 751 32.15 12.88 25.24
CA ALA A 751 31.54 13.99 24.51
C ALA A 751 32.58 15.06 24.12
N THR A 752 32.51 15.57 22.89
CA THR A 752 33.51 16.53 22.37
C THR A 752 32.92 17.80 21.79
N GLY A 753 31.62 17.81 21.49
CA GLY A 753 30.96 19.00 20.96
C GLY A 753 30.94 20.16 21.94
N ASN A 754 31.02 21.38 21.42
CA ASN A 754 30.91 22.58 22.25
C ASN A 754 29.48 22.75 22.76
N ILE A 755 29.36 23.29 23.96
CA ILE A 755 28.08 23.48 24.63
C ILE A 755 27.78 24.98 24.73
N SER A 756 26.59 25.36 24.27
CA SER A 756 25.95 26.63 24.58
C SER A 756 24.72 26.33 25.45
N GLY A 757 24.78 26.69 26.73
CA GLY A 757 23.76 26.27 27.71
C GLY A 757 23.33 27.38 28.68
N GLN A 758 22.47 27.03 29.63
CA GLN A 758 22.09 27.87 30.77
C GLN A 758 22.33 27.13 32.11
N ASN A 759 21.29 26.94 32.91
CA ASN A 759 21.42 26.29 34.22
C ASN A 759 21.73 24.79 34.07
N ASP A 760 22.51 24.25 35.00
CA ASP A 760 22.87 22.83 35.06
C ASP A 760 23.50 22.34 33.74
N SER A 761 24.62 22.97 33.35
CA SER A 761 25.34 22.64 32.12
C SER A 761 26.62 21.89 32.43
N GLY A 762 26.81 20.73 31.80
CA GLY A 762 27.97 19.86 32.01
C GLY A 762 28.58 19.38 30.71
N GLY A 763 29.92 19.30 30.64
CA GLY A 763 30.59 18.80 29.43
C GLY A 763 30.19 17.38 29.04
N LEU A 764 29.82 16.54 30.01
CA LEU A 764 29.31 15.19 29.80
C LEU A 764 27.81 15.11 30.14
N VAL A 765 27.43 15.47 31.37
CA VAL A 765 26.05 15.35 31.86
C VAL A 765 25.58 16.70 32.43
N GLY A 766 24.42 17.20 32.00
CA GLY A 766 23.86 18.42 32.58
C GLY A 766 23.50 18.22 34.05
N ASN A 767 22.65 17.25 34.33
CA ASN A 767 22.24 16.88 35.69
C ASN A 767 22.20 15.37 35.86
N LEU A 768 22.89 14.88 36.90
CA LEU A 768 22.95 13.48 37.30
C LEU A 768 22.31 13.31 38.67
N THR A 769 21.19 12.59 38.72
CA THR A 769 20.47 12.24 39.94
C THR A 769 20.29 10.73 40.02
N ASN A 770 20.69 10.12 41.14
CA ASN A 770 20.67 8.67 41.36
C ASN A 770 21.33 7.89 40.20
N GLY A 771 22.54 8.26 39.80
CA GLY A 771 23.28 7.60 38.71
C GLY A 771 24.75 7.37 39.04
N SER A 772 25.45 6.71 38.11
CA SER A 772 26.90 6.51 38.14
C SER A 772 27.51 6.90 36.79
N VAL A 773 28.60 7.67 36.84
CA VAL A 773 29.47 7.97 35.71
C VAL A 773 30.83 7.35 35.98
N GLU A 774 31.29 6.49 35.07
CA GLU A 774 32.57 5.79 35.21
C GLU A 774 33.34 5.78 33.88
N ASN A 775 34.66 5.98 33.93
CA ASN A 775 35.53 5.89 32.76
C ASN A 775 35.08 6.77 31.59
N CYS A 776 34.76 8.03 31.87
CA CYS A 776 34.23 8.95 30.87
C CYS A 776 35.08 10.22 30.73
N TYR A 777 34.95 10.92 29.59
CA TYR A 777 35.53 12.25 29.43
C TYR A 777 34.67 13.22 28.63
N ALA A 778 34.89 14.52 28.86
CA ALA A 778 34.33 15.58 28.04
C ALA A 778 35.41 16.57 27.59
N ALA A 779 35.35 17.04 26.34
CA ALA A 779 36.42 17.84 25.74
C ALA A 779 35.97 19.19 25.14
N GLY A 780 34.68 19.34 24.84
CA GLY A 780 34.14 20.56 24.22
C GLY A 780 34.13 21.77 25.15
N ASN A 781 34.23 22.98 24.60
CA ASN A 781 34.12 24.20 25.41
C ASN A 781 32.68 24.41 25.89
N ILE A 782 32.53 25.06 27.04
CA ILE A 782 31.22 25.37 27.62
C ILE A 782 31.04 26.89 27.65
N THR A 783 29.93 27.37 27.08
CA THR A 783 29.55 28.78 27.06
C THR A 783 28.15 28.93 27.63
N ILE A 784 27.97 29.80 28.62
CA ILE A 784 26.70 30.03 29.29
C ILE A 784 26.19 31.43 28.98
N SER A 785 25.07 31.51 28.26
CA SER A 785 24.56 32.78 27.73
C SER A 785 23.80 33.61 28.77
N THR A 786 23.09 32.98 29.70
CA THR A 786 22.29 33.61 30.76
C THR A 786 21.91 32.60 31.85
N GLY A 787 21.88 33.00 33.13
CA GLY A 787 21.38 32.17 34.24
C GLY A 787 21.78 32.72 35.61
N SER A 788 20.84 32.75 36.57
CA SER A 788 21.05 33.29 37.93
C SER A 788 21.46 32.21 38.96
N PHE A 789 21.31 30.92 38.62
CA PHE A 789 21.64 29.78 39.48
C PHE A 789 22.10 28.59 38.62
N SER A 790 23.41 28.39 38.46
CA SER A 790 23.91 27.37 37.53
C SER A 790 24.91 26.42 38.20
N GLY A 791 24.61 25.13 38.23
CA GLY A 791 25.65 24.11 38.32
C GLY A 791 26.38 24.02 36.99
N ILE A 792 27.60 24.57 36.90
CA ILE A 792 28.41 24.48 35.68
C ILE A 792 29.64 23.63 35.97
N GLY A 793 29.76 22.51 35.26
CA GLY A 793 30.84 21.55 35.44
C GLY A 793 31.52 21.16 34.13
N GLY A 794 32.83 20.94 34.14
CA GLY A 794 33.52 20.38 32.97
C GLY A 794 33.06 18.96 32.62
N LEU A 795 32.67 18.14 33.61
CA LEU A 795 31.95 16.87 33.37
C LEU A 795 30.46 16.98 33.68
N ILE A 796 30.10 17.35 34.92
CA ILE A 796 28.71 17.29 35.40
C ILE A 796 28.24 18.67 35.88
N GLY A 797 27.16 19.22 35.35
CA GLY A 797 26.62 20.48 35.84
C GLY A 797 26.16 20.37 37.30
N LYS A 798 25.20 19.48 37.55
CA LYS A 798 24.64 19.17 38.87
C LYS A 798 24.71 17.67 39.17
N VAL A 799 25.15 17.32 40.39
CA VAL A 799 25.24 15.93 40.85
C VAL A 799 24.46 15.73 42.16
N SER A 800 23.63 14.69 42.24
CA SER A 800 22.86 14.37 43.44
C SER A 800 22.71 12.86 43.67
N ASN A 801 23.02 12.40 44.90
CA ASN A 801 22.94 10.99 45.29
C ASN A 801 23.61 10.02 44.30
N SER A 802 24.72 10.46 43.69
CA SER A 802 25.33 9.82 42.53
C SER A 802 26.81 9.56 42.73
N SER A 803 27.38 8.70 41.89
CA SER A 803 28.83 8.46 41.86
C SER A 803 29.48 8.97 40.57
N LEU A 804 30.69 9.49 40.72
CA LEU A 804 31.56 9.86 39.60
C LEU A 804 32.94 9.29 39.89
N ASP A 805 33.43 8.45 38.99
CA ASP A 805 34.65 7.68 39.21
C ASP A 805 35.49 7.60 37.94
N HIS A 806 36.82 7.58 38.10
CA HIS A 806 37.79 7.35 37.02
C HIS A 806 37.54 8.17 35.74
N SER A 807 37.15 9.44 35.87
CA SER A 807 36.69 10.26 34.74
C SER A 807 37.42 11.60 34.65
N ILE A 808 37.47 12.21 33.47
CA ILE A 808 38.34 13.37 33.20
C ILE A 808 37.68 14.49 32.39
N ALA A 809 37.78 15.72 32.89
CA ALA A 809 37.40 16.94 32.17
C ALA A 809 38.57 17.49 31.34
N LEU A 810 38.45 17.44 30.01
CA LEU A 810 39.47 17.89 29.04
C LEU A 810 39.12 19.22 28.35
N ASN A 811 38.05 19.87 28.80
CA ASN A 811 37.58 21.14 28.25
C ASN A 811 38.70 22.20 28.31
N LYS A 812 38.86 22.99 27.25
CA LYS A 812 39.85 24.09 27.25
C LYS A 812 39.35 25.28 28.06
N ASN A 813 38.08 25.65 27.88
CA ASN A 813 37.51 26.85 28.49
C ASN A 813 36.06 26.62 28.95
N ILE A 814 35.74 27.20 30.11
CA ILE A 814 34.37 27.36 30.59
C ILE A 814 34.08 28.85 30.71
N GLU A 815 33.23 29.37 29.83
CA GLU A 815 32.76 30.75 29.80
C GLU A 815 31.39 30.84 30.49
N ALA A 816 31.39 31.36 31.71
CA ALA A 816 30.26 31.33 32.64
C ALA A 816 29.98 32.69 33.30
N GLY A 817 30.72 33.74 32.95
CA GLY A 817 30.66 35.05 33.62
C GLY A 817 30.96 34.92 35.11
N THR A 818 30.12 35.51 35.95
CA THR A 818 30.28 35.49 37.42
C THR A 818 29.82 34.19 38.07
N ASN A 819 29.23 33.26 37.33
CA ASN A 819 28.67 32.03 37.91
C ASN A 819 29.74 31.13 38.54
N PRO A 820 29.38 30.35 39.58
CA PRO A 820 30.26 29.33 40.12
C PRO A 820 30.47 28.23 39.07
N VAL A 821 31.72 27.76 38.97
CA VAL A 821 32.17 26.74 38.02
C VAL A 821 33.07 25.77 38.76
N GLY A 822 32.88 24.47 38.53
CA GLY A 822 33.86 23.45 38.88
C GLY A 822 34.42 22.78 37.64
N ARG A 823 35.71 22.44 37.64
CA ARG A 823 36.28 21.73 36.47
C ARG A 823 35.68 20.35 36.27
N VAL A 824 35.26 19.68 37.34
CA VAL A 824 34.67 18.34 37.25
C VAL A 824 33.16 18.41 37.44
N TYR A 825 32.67 18.92 38.57
CA TYR A 825 31.24 19.14 38.77
C TYR A 825 30.92 20.55 39.26
N GLY A 826 29.76 21.08 38.90
CA GLY A 826 29.36 22.44 39.28
C GLY A 826 28.78 22.53 40.69
N ILE A 827 27.70 21.80 40.97
CA ILE A 827 27.03 21.78 42.28
C ILE A 827 26.75 20.33 42.68
N GLY A 828 26.98 20.01 43.94
CA GLY A 828 26.65 18.71 44.54
C GLY A 828 25.62 18.84 45.65
N SER A 829 24.66 17.91 45.70
CA SER A 829 23.71 17.75 46.81
C SER A 829 23.52 16.29 47.22
N GLY A 830 23.07 16.04 48.45
CA GLY A 830 22.87 14.68 48.95
C GLY A 830 24.18 13.90 49.11
N THR A 831 24.10 12.57 49.04
CA THR A 831 25.25 11.67 49.27
C THR A 831 25.94 11.29 47.96
N ASN A 832 26.96 12.06 47.58
CA ASN A 832 27.76 11.80 46.38
C ASN A 832 29.06 11.06 46.72
N THR A 833 29.46 10.12 45.86
CA THR A 833 30.75 9.41 45.94
C THR A 833 31.59 9.81 44.74
N ILE A 834 32.60 10.64 44.96
CA ILE A 834 33.42 11.21 43.87
C ILE A 834 34.87 10.83 44.13
N SER A 835 35.45 10.05 43.23
CA SER A 835 36.82 9.51 43.33
C SER A 835 37.52 9.53 41.97
N ASP A 836 38.85 9.53 42.01
CA ASP A 836 39.72 9.34 40.84
C ASP A 836 39.35 10.19 39.61
N HIS A 837 38.95 11.43 39.85
CA HIS A 837 38.53 12.40 38.84
C HIS A 837 39.61 13.46 38.57
N TYR A 838 39.85 13.72 37.28
CA TYR A 838 40.90 14.61 36.82
C TYR A 838 40.35 15.74 35.96
N ALA A 839 41.12 16.81 35.82
CA ALA A 839 40.84 17.89 34.90
C ALA A 839 42.13 18.44 34.29
N TYR A 840 42.04 18.86 33.04
CA TYR A 840 43.15 19.53 32.35
C TYR A 840 43.58 20.79 33.15
N ASP A 841 44.88 20.89 33.44
CA ASP A 841 45.44 21.98 34.25
C ASP A 841 45.41 23.34 33.54
N GLY A 842 45.45 23.33 32.21
CA GLY A 842 45.29 24.52 31.37
C GLY A 842 43.84 24.98 31.15
N MET A 843 42.86 24.37 31.83
CA MET A 843 41.45 24.79 31.74
C MET A 843 41.25 26.18 32.35
N THR A 844 40.66 27.10 31.57
CA THR A 844 40.42 28.49 32.01
C THR A 844 38.95 28.78 32.32
N LYS A 845 38.70 29.78 33.17
CA LYS A 845 37.36 30.34 33.43
C LYS A 845 37.22 31.70 32.73
N ASN A 846 36.25 31.86 31.83
CA ASN A 846 36.09 33.09 31.02
C ASN A 846 37.39 33.50 30.30
N GLY A 847 38.13 32.51 29.79
CA GLY A 847 39.42 32.74 29.13
C GLY A 847 40.56 33.20 30.05
N THR A 848 40.35 33.25 31.37
CA THR A 848 41.34 33.75 32.35
C THR A 848 41.40 32.87 33.61
N GLY A 849 42.50 32.96 34.37
CA GLY A 849 42.64 32.31 35.68
C GLY A 849 42.86 30.79 35.66
N THR A 850 43.20 30.26 36.84
CA THR A 850 43.45 28.82 37.11
C THR A 850 42.55 28.35 38.25
N PHE A 851 42.13 27.08 38.21
CA PHE A 851 41.34 26.48 39.29
C PHE A 851 42.23 25.89 40.39
N THR A 852 41.75 25.89 41.63
CA THR A 852 42.41 25.16 42.74
C THR A 852 42.12 23.67 42.60
N GLU A 853 43.16 22.84 42.66
CA GLU A 853 43.05 21.38 42.58
C GLU A 853 42.20 20.77 43.71
N GLY A 854 41.51 19.66 43.39
CA GLY A 854 40.74 18.87 44.35
C GLY A 854 39.25 19.21 44.42
N GLY A 855 38.49 18.38 45.14
CA GLY A 855 37.03 18.55 45.30
C GLY A 855 36.30 18.66 43.96
N MET A 856 35.52 19.72 43.78
CA MET A 856 34.77 19.98 42.54
C MET A 856 35.62 20.25 41.29
N ASN A 857 36.93 20.46 41.46
CA ASN A 857 37.86 20.75 40.39
C ASN A 857 38.72 19.54 39.98
N GLY A 858 38.66 18.43 40.71
CA GLY A 858 39.47 17.23 40.42
C GLY A 858 40.98 17.45 40.50
N MET A 859 41.72 16.36 40.35
CA MET A 859 43.19 16.36 40.29
C MET A 859 43.68 16.93 38.96
N ASN A 860 44.88 17.51 38.97
CA ASN A 860 45.47 18.10 37.77
C ASN A 860 46.04 17.04 36.83
N VAL A 861 45.86 17.25 35.53
CA VAL A 861 46.68 16.58 34.50
C VAL A 861 47.16 17.59 33.47
N ASN A 862 48.44 17.53 33.17
CA ASN A 862 49.07 18.39 32.17
C ASN A 862 48.93 17.82 30.75
N LYS A 863 49.18 18.66 29.74
CA LYS A 863 49.08 18.27 28.32
C LYS A 863 49.92 17.02 27.99
N PRO A 864 51.24 16.95 28.28
CA PRO A 864 52.04 15.77 27.97
C PRO A 864 51.46 14.48 28.54
N THR A 865 51.02 14.48 29.81
CA THR A 865 50.47 13.30 30.47
C THR A 865 49.10 12.91 29.90
N ALA A 866 48.22 13.90 29.65
CA ALA A 866 46.89 13.68 29.08
C ALA A 866 46.90 13.10 27.65
N LEU A 867 48.04 13.15 26.94
CA LEU A 867 48.19 12.58 25.60
C LEU A 867 48.82 11.18 25.60
N THR A 868 48.95 10.54 26.76
CA THR A 868 49.57 9.20 26.89
C THR A 868 48.58 8.14 27.31
N GLN A 869 48.65 6.96 26.69
CA GLN A 869 47.89 5.77 27.11
C GLN A 869 48.17 5.38 28.57
N VAL A 870 49.41 5.55 29.04
CA VAL A 870 49.83 5.20 30.42
C VAL A 870 48.97 5.91 31.45
N PHE A 871 48.66 7.19 31.26
CA PHE A 871 47.79 7.92 32.18
C PHE A 871 46.40 7.27 32.27
N TYR A 872 45.74 7.03 31.14
CA TYR A 872 44.40 6.45 31.14
C TYR A 872 44.39 5.01 31.68
N ASN A 873 45.37 4.18 31.31
CA ASN A 873 45.44 2.79 31.72
C ASN A 873 45.87 2.60 33.18
N ASP A 874 46.94 3.27 33.61
CA ASP A 874 47.55 3.01 34.91
C ASP A 874 47.00 3.94 35.99
N THR A 875 46.59 5.16 35.65
CA THR A 875 46.04 6.12 36.61
C THR A 875 44.52 6.05 36.67
N LEU A 876 43.85 6.24 35.52
CA LEU A 876 42.38 6.16 35.45
C LEU A 876 41.85 4.73 35.34
N LYS A 877 42.71 3.70 35.27
CA LYS A 877 42.31 2.28 35.23
C LYS A 877 41.42 1.91 34.05
N TRP A 878 41.47 2.67 32.96
CA TRP A 878 40.72 2.38 31.73
C TRP A 878 41.29 1.15 31.03
N ASN A 879 40.41 0.36 30.42
CA ASN A 879 40.80 -0.88 29.75
C ASN A 879 41.35 -0.66 28.33
N PHE A 880 42.69 -0.68 28.20
CA PHE A 880 43.44 -0.59 26.93
C PHE A 880 44.09 -1.91 26.46
N GLY A 881 44.04 -3.00 27.24
CA GLY A 881 44.96 -4.14 27.06
C GLY A 881 44.41 -5.54 27.37
N SER A 882 43.13 -5.83 27.09
CA SER A 882 42.52 -7.14 27.34
C SER A 882 41.71 -7.68 26.14
N THR A 883 41.22 -8.93 26.20
CA THR A 883 40.36 -9.52 25.16
C THR A 883 39.07 -8.72 24.91
N ASP A 884 38.67 -7.89 25.87
CA ASP A 884 37.53 -6.97 25.79
C ASP A 884 38.00 -5.50 25.86
N THR A 885 39.07 -5.16 25.13
CA THR A 885 39.62 -3.79 25.09
C THR A 885 38.55 -2.78 24.69
N VAL A 886 38.37 -1.77 25.53
CA VAL A 886 37.34 -0.73 25.37
C VAL A 886 37.89 0.49 24.67
N TRP A 887 39.11 0.88 25.02
CA TRP A 887 39.74 2.13 24.57
C TRP A 887 40.97 1.86 23.72
N LYS A 888 41.23 2.77 22.78
CA LYS A 888 42.51 2.93 22.08
C LYS A 888 42.86 4.42 22.03
N MET A 889 44.13 4.76 21.86
CA MET A 889 44.49 6.15 21.56
C MET A 889 44.08 6.48 20.11
N GLY A 890 43.57 7.69 19.87
CA GLY A 890 43.26 8.16 18.53
C GLY A 890 44.50 8.49 17.71
N ASN A 891 44.28 9.02 16.51
CA ASN A 891 45.33 9.34 15.55
C ASN A 891 45.94 10.75 15.81
N THR A 892 46.81 11.22 14.91
CA THR A 892 47.44 12.55 15.05
C THR A 892 46.46 13.70 14.95
N ALA A 893 45.36 13.54 14.21
CA ALA A 893 44.29 14.55 14.10
C ALA A 893 43.42 14.60 15.37
N TYR A 894 43.28 13.49 16.09
CA TYR A 894 42.57 13.42 17.36
C TYR A 894 43.35 12.56 18.37
N PRO A 895 44.34 13.12 19.10
CA PRO A 895 45.29 12.36 19.91
C PRO A 895 44.78 11.98 21.31
N LEU A 896 43.46 11.96 21.52
CA LEU A 896 42.81 11.57 22.77
C LEU A 896 42.24 10.15 22.66
N PRO A 897 41.87 9.50 23.79
CA PRO A 897 41.25 8.18 23.74
C PRO A 897 39.95 8.16 22.92
N VAL A 898 39.80 7.12 22.11
CA VAL A 898 38.60 6.80 21.34
C VAL A 898 38.21 5.35 21.64
N LEU A 899 36.98 4.99 21.34
CA LEU A 899 36.50 3.64 21.59
C LEU A 899 37.15 2.67 20.61
N ASN A 900 37.57 1.50 21.08
CA ASN A 900 38.33 0.55 20.28
C ASN A 900 37.55 0.11 19.02
N TRP A 901 36.23 -0.02 19.14
CA TRP A 901 35.33 -0.39 18.04
C TRP A 901 35.08 0.74 17.02
N GLN A 902 35.43 2.00 17.33
CA GLN A 902 35.18 3.13 16.42
C GLN A 902 36.08 3.12 15.20
N ASP A 903 35.46 3.41 14.05
CA ASP A 903 36.13 3.74 12.80
C ASP A 903 36.69 5.18 12.87
N GLU A 904 37.84 5.42 12.24
CA GLU A 904 38.47 6.74 12.15
C GLU A 904 37.55 7.78 11.48
N SER A 905 36.68 7.38 10.56
CA SER A 905 35.72 8.28 9.92
C SER A 905 34.70 8.88 10.89
N THR A 906 34.55 8.29 12.08
CA THR A 906 33.65 8.76 13.14
C THR A 906 34.36 9.55 14.22
N TYR A 907 35.68 9.77 14.08
CA TYR A 907 36.43 10.54 15.05
C TYR A 907 35.97 11.99 15.07
N PRO A 908 36.06 12.67 16.22
CA PRO A 908 35.74 14.08 16.31
C PRO A 908 36.64 14.90 15.38
N GLU A 909 36.04 15.73 14.52
CA GLU A 909 36.78 16.60 13.60
C GLU A 909 37.59 17.69 14.32
N ASN A 910 37.17 18.07 15.54
CA ASN A 910 37.73 19.19 16.29
C ASN A 910 38.15 18.73 17.70
N PRO A 911 39.36 18.19 17.89
CA PRO A 911 39.90 18.01 19.24
C PRO A 911 40.01 19.35 19.97
N PRO A 912 40.14 19.32 21.31
CA PRO A 912 40.54 20.51 22.05
C PRO A 912 41.81 21.11 21.44
N ALA A 913 41.81 22.42 21.17
CA ALA A 913 42.93 23.09 20.52
C ALA A 913 44.28 22.93 21.25
N TRP A 914 44.26 22.60 22.54
CA TRP A 914 45.48 22.33 23.30
C TRP A 914 46.06 20.93 23.01
N ALA A 915 45.25 19.97 22.56
CA ALA A 915 45.63 18.57 22.37
C ALA A 915 46.39 18.34 21.06
N VAL A 916 46.07 19.08 20.01
CA VAL A 916 46.78 19.04 18.72
C VAL A 916 48.01 19.95 18.71
N THR A 917 49.09 19.50 18.07
CA THR A 917 50.25 20.34 17.75
C THR A 917 49.99 20.98 16.39
N SER A 918 50.10 22.31 16.30
CA SER A 918 50.10 23.06 15.04
C SER A 918 51.17 22.56 14.08
#